data_AF-A0A7J6ICY7-F1
#
_entry.id   AF-A0A7J6ICY7-F1
#
_cell.length_a   1.000
_cell.length_b   1.000
_cell.length_c   1.000
_cell.angle_alpha   90.00
_cell.angle_beta   90.00
_cell.angle_gamma   90.00
#
_symmetry.space_group_name_H-M   'P 1'
#
loop_
_entity.id
_entity.type
_entity.pdbx_description
1 polymer ?
#
loop_
_entity_poly.entity_id
_entity_poly.type
_entity_poly.pdbx_seq_one_letter_code
_entity_poly.pdbx_strand_id
1 'polypeptide(L)'
;MESHWLKLKHVVTCLLALSVTLVSAKTSGHCNFPAIFNFGDSNSDTGGLSAVFGQARSPHGESFFHKPAGRYCDGRLVIDFIAQSLGLPYLSAYLDSVGSNFTHGANFATAGSTIRPQNTTLRQGGFSPISLDVQFNEFYDFHSRSQTTRSQGGVFKKLLPKAEFFSQALYTFDIGQNDLTSGYFSNMTTSQVKAYVPDVLDQFKNVVKYVYGQGGRYFWIHNTGPFGCLPYVLDRLPVAANEIDKAGCATPFNEVAKFFNRFEEPLRACCGHGGKYNFNKNIGCGGKKMVHGKEILVGKACKDPSVWVNWDGVHYTQAGNKGIFDQIVGGAYSHPPIPLNMASESFGLPYLSAYLDSIGSNFSHGVNFATAGSTVRPQNTTFRQTGYSPISLDVQYNEYYDFHTRSQTFRAKDEVFKKLLPKAEVFSDALYTIDIGQNDLTAGYFLNMTSSEVKAYVPDVLDQFKKIVENIYGQGGRYFWIHNTGPFGCLPYVLERLPYKVSEIDKAGCASPYNEVAKFFNQALKEVVIQLRKDLPLAAITYVDVYSAKYSIISDPKKYGFKQPLVACCGHGGKFNYDKNIGCGWGKIIVKGKEILLGKSCEDPSVWVNWDGIHFTEAANKWVYDQIVNGAFSDPPIPLNMACHRNI
;
A
#
# COMPACT_ATOMS: atom_id res chain seq x y z
N MET A 1 -45.96 25.25 -73.70
CA MET A 1 -45.28 23.96 -73.47
C MET A 1 -43.82 24.12 -73.87
N GLU A 2 -42.93 23.56 -73.06
CA GLU A 2 -41.47 23.46 -73.29
C GLU A 2 -40.66 24.76 -73.39
N SER A 3 -40.29 25.35 -72.25
CA SER A 3 -38.93 25.94 -72.08
C SER A 3 -38.61 26.38 -70.65
N HIS A 4 -39.58 26.38 -69.73
CA HIS A 4 -39.38 26.79 -68.33
C HIS A 4 -38.68 25.77 -67.40
N TRP A 5 -38.15 24.66 -67.94
CA TRP A 5 -37.52 23.59 -67.14
C TRP A 5 -36.01 23.40 -67.35
N LEU A 6 -35.33 24.21 -68.18
CA LEU A 6 -33.87 24.08 -68.39
C LEU A 6 -33.00 25.24 -67.88
N LYS A 7 -33.56 26.42 -67.56
CA LYS A 7 -32.76 27.55 -67.04
C LYS A 7 -32.63 27.59 -65.52
N LEU A 8 -33.39 26.79 -64.78
CA LEU A 8 -33.24 26.67 -63.31
C LEU A 8 -32.22 25.60 -62.87
N LYS A 9 -31.78 24.71 -63.77
CA LYS A 9 -30.79 23.67 -63.44
C LYS A 9 -29.34 24.14 -63.49
N HIS A 10 -29.00 25.19 -64.24
CA HIS A 10 -27.60 25.64 -64.36
C HIS A 10 -27.15 26.62 -63.28
N VAL A 11 -28.07 27.31 -62.58
CA VAL A 11 -27.71 28.21 -61.46
C VAL A 11 -27.57 27.44 -60.14
N VAL A 12 -28.28 26.33 -59.98
CA VAL A 12 -28.22 25.52 -58.75
C VAL A 12 -26.97 24.61 -58.72
N THR A 13 -26.42 24.20 -59.86
CA THR A 13 -25.22 23.33 -59.88
C THR A 13 -23.91 24.08 -59.69
N CYS A 14 -23.83 25.40 -59.99
CA CYS A 14 -22.63 26.20 -59.71
C CYS A 14 -22.53 26.71 -58.27
N LEU A 15 -23.64 26.82 -57.53
CA LEU A 15 -23.64 27.20 -56.10
C LEU A 15 -23.41 26.02 -55.15
N LEU A 16 -23.54 24.77 -55.63
CA LEU A 16 -23.24 23.55 -54.87
C LEU A 16 -21.79 23.05 -55.06
N ALA A 17 -21.00 23.69 -55.92
CA ALA A 17 -19.59 23.32 -56.17
C ALA A 17 -18.57 24.30 -55.57
N LEU A 18 -19.01 25.33 -54.84
CA LEU A 18 -18.13 26.29 -54.15
C LEU A 18 -18.38 26.42 -52.65
N SER A 19 -19.09 25.46 -52.03
CA SER A 19 -18.76 25.08 -50.66
C SER A 19 -17.49 24.23 -50.72
N VAL A 20 -16.36 24.89 -51.02
CA VAL A 20 -15.08 24.44 -50.48
C VAL A 20 -15.36 24.31 -49.00
N THR A 21 -15.52 23.08 -48.54
CA THR A 21 -15.28 22.76 -47.15
C THR A 21 -13.86 23.25 -46.91
N LEU A 22 -13.74 24.48 -46.40
CA LEU A 22 -12.89 24.74 -45.27
C LEU A 22 -13.31 23.68 -44.24
N VAL A 23 -12.82 22.46 -44.44
CA VAL A 23 -12.28 21.69 -43.34
C VAL A 23 -11.28 22.69 -42.77
N SER A 24 -11.75 23.50 -41.83
CA SER A 24 -10.88 23.97 -40.77
C SER A 24 -10.20 22.68 -40.35
N ALA A 25 -8.98 22.48 -40.82
CA ALA A 25 -8.05 21.65 -40.11
C ALA A 25 -8.17 22.24 -38.71
N LYS A 26 -8.92 21.55 -37.83
CA LYS A 26 -8.80 21.77 -36.41
C LYS A 26 -7.30 21.62 -36.23
N THR A 27 -6.62 22.74 -36.07
CA THR A 27 -5.33 22.78 -35.41
C THR A 27 -5.54 21.84 -34.24
N SER A 28 -4.84 20.71 -34.25
CA SER A 28 -5.04 19.67 -33.25
C SER A 28 -4.83 20.35 -31.91
N GLY A 29 -5.92 20.71 -31.24
CA GLY A 29 -5.86 21.49 -30.02
C GLY A 29 -4.99 20.73 -29.05
N HIS A 30 -4.07 21.44 -28.37
CA HIS A 30 -3.26 20.82 -27.33
C HIS A 30 -4.18 20.03 -26.38
N CYS A 31 -3.80 18.79 -26.05
CA CYS A 31 -4.51 18.01 -25.04
C CYS A 31 -4.47 18.79 -23.73
N ASN A 32 -5.64 19.00 -23.11
CA ASN A 32 -5.75 19.71 -21.84
C ASN A 32 -6.01 18.70 -20.72
N PHE A 33 -4.96 18.33 -19.99
CA PHE A 33 -5.05 17.41 -18.86
C PHE A 33 -5.31 18.19 -17.56
N PRO A 34 -6.44 17.98 -16.85
CA PRO A 34 -6.72 18.69 -15.61
C PRO A 34 -6.02 18.09 -14.38
N ALA A 35 -5.44 16.90 -14.51
CA ALA A 35 -4.76 16.21 -13.42
C ALA A 35 -3.73 15.21 -13.94
N ILE A 36 -2.79 14.82 -13.08
CA ILE A 36 -1.83 13.72 -13.32
C ILE A 36 -1.92 12.70 -12.18
N PHE A 37 -2.06 11.43 -12.52
CA PHE A 37 -1.92 10.32 -11.57
C PHE A 37 -0.67 9.54 -11.92
N ASN A 38 0.36 9.62 -11.06
CA ASN A 38 1.67 9.03 -11.33
C ASN A 38 1.87 7.75 -10.52
N PHE A 39 2.41 6.73 -11.17
CA PHE A 39 2.88 5.47 -10.57
C PHE A 39 4.36 5.31 -10.92
N GLY A 40 5.15 4.71 -10.04
CA GLY A 40 6.56 4.58 -10.36
C GLY A 40 7.50 4.21 -9.23
N ASP A 41 8.78 4.36 -9.53
CA ASP A 41 9.89 4.24 -8.59
C ASP A 41 10.53 5.58 -8.24
N SER A 42 11.78 5.54 -7.75
CA SER A 42 12.57 6.70 -7.32
C SER A 42 12.70 7.81 -8.37
N ASN A 43 12.61 7.50 -9.66
CA ASN A 43 12.71 8.51 -10.73
C ASN A 43 11.52 9.49 -10.75
N SER A 44 10.39 9.07 -10.17
CA SER A 44 9.18 9.88 -10.08
C SER A 44 8.62 10.01 -8.66
N ASP A 45 9.28 9.44 -7.64
CA ASP A 45 8.86 9.51 -6.24
C ASP A 45 8.99 10.93 -5.65
N THR A 46 7.86 11.59 -5.42
CA THR A 46 7.80 12.95 -4.84
C THR A 46 7.82 12.98 -3.30
N GLY A 47 8.04 11.84 -2.62
CA GLY A 47 8.10 11.74 -1.16
C GLY A 47 7.41 10.52 -0.53
N GLY A 48 6.89 9.59 -1.33
CA GLY A 48 6.18 8.40 -0.89
C GLY A 48 7.01 7.48 0.01
N LEU A 49 8.26 7.15 -0.37
CA LEU A 49 9.11 6.35 0.53
C LEU A 49 9.42 7.12 1.82
N SER A 50 9.68 8.42 1.72
CA SER A 50 10.00 9.26 2.87
C SER A 50 8.83 9.46 3.83
N ALA A 51 7.59 9.45 3.35
CA ALA A 51 6.40 9.57 4.18
C ALA A 51 6.22 8.37 5.11
N VAL A 52 6.70 7.19 4.73
CA VAL A 52 6.60 5.96 5.53
C VAL A 52 7.90 5.67 6.29
N PHE A 53 9.04 5.64 5.61
CA PHE A 53 10.30 5.16 6.18
C PHE A 53 11.26 6.28 6.64
N GLY A 54 10.79 7.53 6.61
CA GLY A 54 11.50 8.72 7.09
C GLY A 54 12.17 9.54 5.99
N GLN A 55 12.40 10.83 6.26
CA GLN A 55 12.93 11.77 5.27
C GLN A 55 14.28 11.37 4.66
N ALA A 56 14.35 11.48 3.34
CA ALA A 56 15.62 11.55 2.62
C ALA A 56 16.45 12.72 3.19
N ARG A 57 17.65 12.42 3.72
CA ARG A 57 18.49 13.40 4.41
C ARG A 57 19.14 14.38 3.43
N SER A 58 19.71 15.48 3.92
CA SER A 58 20.61 16.34 3.11
C SER A 58 21.70 15.49 2.42
N PRO A 59 22.07 15.76 1.14
CA PRO A 59 21.79 16.95 0.32
C PRO A 59 20.55 16.89 -0.57
N HIS A 60 19.67 15.91 -0.40
CA HIS A 60 18.48 15.79 -1.27
C HIS A 60 17.62 17.06 -1.25
N GLY A 61 17.26 17.57 -2.44
CA GLY A 61 16.48 18.81 -2.62
C GLY A 61 17.26 20.13 -2.56
N GLU A 62 18.60 20.12 -2.43
CA GLU A 62 19.42 21.34 -2.32
C GLU A 62 19.27 22.37 -3.45
N SER A 63 19.12 21.94 -4.71
CA SER A 63 19.23 22.81 -5.89
C SER A 63 17.97 23.63 -6.15
N PHE A 64 16.80 23.10 -5.81
CA PHE A 64 15.51 23.77 -6.03
C PHE A 64 14.71 24.03 -4.75
N PHE A 65 14.64 23.04 -3.85
CA PHE A 65 13.88 23.17 -2.62
C PHE A 65 14.71 23.80 -1.49
N HIS A 66 16.05 23.79 -1.64
CA HIS A 66 17.04 24.28 -0.67
C HIS A 66 16.96 23.59 0.69
N LYS A 67 16.36 22.39 0.72
CA LYS A 67 16.23 21.50 1.88
C LYS A 67 15.73 20.12 1.43
N PRO A 68 15.91 19.08 2.28
CA PRO A 68 15.18 17.82 2.16
C PRO A 68 13.71 17.97 1.80
N ALA A 69 13.34 17.39 0.66
CA ALA A 69 11.97 17.41 0.12
C ALA A 69 11.38 15.99 0.00
N GLY A 70 11.99 14.98 0.63
CA GLY A 70 11.57 13.58 0.58
C GLY A 70 11.92 12.84 -0.73
N ARG A 71 12.68 13.46 -1.62
CA ARG A 71 12.97 12.97 -2.97
C ARG A 71 14.41 12.52 -3.07
N TYR A 72 14.67 11.40 -3.74
CA TYR A 72 16.04 10.90 -3.95
C TYR A 72 16.71 11.59 -5.15
N CYS A 73 16.69 12.93 -5.16
CA CYS A 73 17.40 13.80 -6.10
C CYS A 73 17.83 15.11 -5.42
N ASP A 74 18.70 15.88 -6.08
CA ASP A 74 19.12 17.21 -5.63
C ASP A 74 18.02 18.28 -5.77
N GLY A 75 16.94 18.03 -6.50
CA GLY A 75 15.91 19.04 -6.74
C GLY A 75 14.60 18.48 -7.28
N ARG A 76 14.26 18.85 -8.52
CA ARG A 76 13.03 18.45 -9.21
C ARG A 76 13.21 17.16 -10.00
N LEU A 77 12.16 16.36 -10.06
CA LEU A 77 12.06 15.12 -10.83
C LEU A 77 11.42 15.37 -12.20
N VAL A 78 11.55 14.42 -13.12
CA VAL A 78 10.93 14.49 -14.46
C VAL A 78 9.43 14.78 -14.36
N ILE A 79 8.74 14.16 -13.39
CA ILE A 79 7.31 14.36 -13.17
C ILE A 79 6.93 15.82 -12.82
N ASP A 80 7.82 16.58 -12.16
CA ASP A 80 7.57 18.00 -11.87
C ASP A 80 7.64 18.85 -13.14
N PHE A 81 8.57 18.53 -14.04
CA PHE A 81 8.69 19.22 -15.33
C PHE A 81 7.51 18.87 -16.24
N ILE A 82 7.00 17.63 -16.18
CA ILE A 82 5.74 17.24 -16.85
C ILE A 82 4.59 18.09 -16.31
N ALA A 83 4.39 18.14 -14.98
CA ALA A 83 3.35 18.96 -14.37
C ALA A 83 3.47 20.45 -14.77
N GLN A 84 4.68 21.00 -14.70
CA GLN A 84 4.97 22.38 -15.11
C GLN A 84 4.61 22.63 -16.57
N SER A 85 4.94 21.72 -17.48
CA SER A 85 4.64 21.85 -18.92
C SER A 85 3.14 21.83 -19.23
N LEU A 86 2.34 21.19 -18.36
CA LEU A 86 0.89 21.12 -18.44
C LEU A 86 0.20 22.27 -17.68
N GLY A 87 0.97 23.17 -17.05
CA GLY A 87 0.44 24.26 -16.24
C GLY A 87 -0.18 23.80 -14.91
N LEU A 88 0.19 22.62 -14.42
CA LEU A 88 -0.31 22.02 -13.19
C LEU A 88 0.68 22.22 -12.03
N PRO A 89 0.20 22.24 -10.77
CA PRO A 89 1.07 22.24 -9.59
C PRO A 89 1.85 20.91 -9.48
N TYR A 90 2.95 20.93 -8.72
CA TYR A 90 3.68 19.70 -8.40
C TYR A 90 2.83 18.73 -7.59
N LEU A 91 2.97 17.44 -7.88
CA LEU A 91 2.15 16.41 -7.27
C LEU A 91 2.55 16.16 -5.81
N SER A 92 1.55 16.03 -4.95
CA SER A 92 1.72 15.49 -3.60
C SER A 92 1.84 13.97 -3.65
N ALA A 93 2.75 13.41 -2.85
CA ALA A 93 2.81 11.97 -2.63
C ALA A 93 1.54 11.49 -1.93
N TYR A 94 0.98 10.35 -2.35
CA TYR A 94 -0.25 9.81 -1.78
C TYR A 94 -0.08 9.44 -0.30
N LEU A 95 1.08 8.92 0.10
CA LEU A 95 1.33 8.53 1.49
C LEU A 95 1.65 9.71 2.41
N ASP A 96 1.75 10.92 1.84
CA ASP A 96 2.00 12.12 2.60
C ASP A 96 0.69 12.70 3.13
N SER A 97 0.50 12.69 4.46
CA SER A 97 -0.71 13.17 5.10
C SER A 97 -0.65 14.63 5.55
N VAL A 98 0.54 15.24 5.55
CA VAL A 98 0.74 16.61 6.05
C VAL A 98 1.07 17.53 4.91
N GLY A 99 0.13 18.41 4.55
CA GLY A 99 0.35 19.45 3.55
C GLY A 99 -0.06 19.10 2.13
N SER A 100 -0.63 17.91 1.92
CA SER A 100 -0.99 17.40 0.60
C SER A 100 -2.19 18.12 -0.02
N ASN A 101 -2.12 18.35 -1.33
CA ASN A 101 -3.20 18.89 -2.14
C ASN A 101 -3.34 18.06 -3.41
N PHE A 102 -4.41 17.27 -3.46
CA PHE A 102 -4.66 16.32 -4.55
C PHE A 102 -5.61 16.86 -5.62
N THR A 103 -5.91 18.15 -5.61
CA THR A 103 -6.89 18.77 -6.55
C THR A 103 -6.57 18.48 -8.01
N HIS A 104 -5.28 18.43 -8.37
CA HIS A 104 -4.78 18.18 -9.72
C HIS A 104 -4.07 16.83 -9.83
N GLY A 105 -4.44 15.87 -8.97
CA GLY A 105 -3.93 14.51 -9.00
C GLY A 105 -2.97 14.18 -7.86
N ALA A 106 -2.44 12.97 -7.87
CA ALA A 106 -1.66 12.38 -6.79
C ALA A 106 -0.51 11.52 -7.35
N ASN A 107 0.54 11.35 -6.55
CA ASN A 107 1.68 10.52 -6.89
C ASN A 107 1.78 9.31 -5.97
N PHE A 108 1.65 8.11 -6.54
CA PHE A 108 1.73 6.82 -5.85
C PHE A 108 3.12 6.18 -5.96
N ALA A 109 4.06 6.81 -6.68
CA ALA A 109 5.42 6.29 -6.83
C ALA A 109 6.17 6.26 -5.48
N THR A 110 6.98 5.22 -5.27
CA THR A 110 7.87 5.13 -4.10
C THR A 110 9.27 4.69 -4.49
N ALA A 111 10.30 5.28 -3.91
CA ALA A 111 11.69 4.97 -4.22
C ALA A 111 12.01 3.48 -3.94
N GLY A 112 12.73 2.84 -4.86
CA GLY A 112 13.02 1.41 -4.77
C GLY A 112 11.82 0.49 -5.07
N SER A 113 10.69 1.02 -5.55
CA SER A 113 9.55 0.20 -5.99
C SER A 113 9.92 -0.71 -7.14
N THR A 114 9.31 -1.89 -7.13
CA THR A 114 9.37 -2.89 -8.20
C THR A 114 7.95 -3.14 -8.70
N ILE A 115 7.81 -3.57 -9.95
CA ILE A 115 6.53 -4.02 -10.48
C ILE A 115 6.07 -5.25 -9.68
N ARG A 116 6.99 -6.20 -9.47
CA ARG A 116 6.75 -7.41 -8.69
C ARG A 116 7.06 -7.20 -7.21
N PRO A 117 6.22 -7.67 -6.29
CA PRO A 117 6.58 -7.73 -4.87
C PRO A 117 7.88 -8.50 -4.63
N GLN A 118 8.74 -8.00 -3.74
CA GLN A 118 10.00 -8.64 -3.37
C GLN A 118 9.86 -9.56 -2.16
N ASN A 119 10.67 -10.62 -2.11
CA ASN A 119 10.71 -11.59 -1.01
C ASN A 119 11.73 -11.24 0.09
N THR A 120 12.29 -10.03 0.05
CA THR A 120 13.22 -9.49 1.04
C THR A 120 12.65 -8.20 1.63
N THR A 121 13.03 -7.88 2.87
CA THR A 121 12.66 -6.60 3.47
C THR A 121 13.45 -5.45 2.88
N LEU A 122 12.99 -4.21 3.07
CA LEU A 122 13.73 -3.00 2.69
C LEU A 122 15.17 -3.00 3.26
N ARG A 123 15.36 -3.50 4.49
CA ARG A 123 16.68 -3.60 5.14
C ARG A 123 17.58 -4.68 4.52
N GLN A 124 16.99 -5.75 3.99
CA GLN A 124 17.73 -6.87 3.40
C GLN A 124 18.07 -6.62 1.92
N GLY A 125 17.09 -6.19 1.13
CA GLY A 125 17.22 -6.06 -0.32
C GLY A 125 17.39 -4.61 -0.82
N GLY A 126 17.05 -3.61 0.00
CA GLY A 126 17.03 -2.21 -0.43
C GLY A 126 15.84 -1.82 -1.32
N PHE A 127 14.89 -2.73 -1.53
CA PHE A 127 13.69 -2.49 -2.34
C PHE A 127 12.47 -2.18 -1.48
N SER A 128 11.62 -1.27 -1.97
CA SER A 128 10.41 -0.84 -1.26
C SER A 128 9.40 -1.99 -1.16
N PRO A 129 8.71 -2.14 0.00
CA PRO A 129 7.59 -3.07 0.10
C PRO A 129 6.34 -2.57 -0.64
N ILE A 130 6.34 -1.33 -1.15
CA ILE A 130 5.25 -0.70 -1.90
C ILE A 130 5.49 -0.97 -3.40
N SER A 131 5.19 -2.19 -3.83
CA SER A 131 5.24 -2.61 -5.23
C SER A 131 4.09 -2.03 -6.06
N LEU A 132 4.14 -2.16 -7.39
CA LEU A 132 3.14 -1.54 -8.28
C LEU A 132 1.69 -1.97 -8.00
N ASP A 133 1.47 -3.21 -7.55
CA ASP A 133 0.16 -3.69 -7.11
C ASP A 133 -0.33 -2.96 -5.85
N VAL A 134 0.58 -2.64 -4.92
CA VAL A 134 0.27 -1.82 -3.74
C VAL A 134 -0.06 -0.39 -4.16
N GLN A 135 0.72 0.22 -5.05
CA GLN A 135 0.43 1.56 -5.60
C GLN A 135 -0.94 1.61 -6.31
N PHE A 136 -1.33 0.52 -6.99
CA PHE A 136 -2.67 0.42 -7.55
C PHE A 136 -3.76 0.36 -6.48
N ASN A 137 -3.57 -0.42 -5.41
CA ASN A 137 -4.52 -0.46 -4.29
C ASN A 137 -4.69 0.92 -3.64
N GLU A 138 -3.59 1.66 -3.48
CA GLU A 138 -3.60 3.05 -3.03
C GLU A 138 -4.44 3.95 -3.95
N PHE A 139 -4.23 3.86 -5.27
CA PHE A 139 -5.03 4.60 -6.25
C PHE A 139 -6.51 4.19 -6.24
N TYR A 140 -6.80 2.90 -6.12
CA TYR A 140 -8.16 2.38 -6.08
C TYR A 140 -8.94 2.94 -4.89
N ASP A 141 -8.33 2.90 -3.69
CA ASP A 141 -8.89 3.51 -2.49
C ASP A 141 -8.99 5.02 -2.64
N PHE A 142 -7.96 5.66 -3.18
CA PHE A 142 -7.94 7.11 -3.43
C PHE A 142 -9.11 7.56 -4.31
N HIS A 143 -9.39 6.83 -5.39
CA HIS A 143 -10.47 7.16 -6.32
C HIS A 143 -11.82 7.26 -5.60
N SER A 144 -12.20 6.24 -4.83
CA SER A 144 -13.49 6.21 -4.12
C SER A 144 -13.53 7.17 -2.91
N ARG A 145 -12.50 7.13 -2.06
CA ARG A 145 -12.44 7.92 -0.83
C ARG A 145 -12.35 9.41 -1.13
N SER A 146 -11.64 9.82 -2.17
CA SER A 146 -11.56 11.24 -2.56
C SER A 146 -12.93 11.83 -2.88
N GLN A 147 -13.82 11.09 -3.53
CA GLN A 147 -15.16 11.59 -3.87
C GLN A 147 -16.07 11.65 -2.64
N THR A 148 -16.01 10.61 -1.80
CA THR A 148 -16.75 10.58 -0.53
C THR A 148 -16.36 11.75 0.36
N THR A 149 -15.06 11.95 0.59
CA THR A 149 -14.55 13.03 1.44
C THR A 149 -14.80 14.40 0.83
N ARG A 150 -14.66 14.55 -0.49
CA ARG A 150 -14.97 15.81 -1.19
C ARG A 150 -16.44 16.22 -0.98
N SER A 151 -17.36 15.26 -0.93
CA SER A 151 -18.80 15.49 -0.74
C SER A 151 -19.14 16.14 0.60
N GLN A 152 -18.27 15.98 1.62
CA GLN A 152 -18.40 16.61 2.93
C GLN A 152 -18.26 18.14 2.87
N GLY A 153 -17.74 18.70 1.77
CA GLY A 153 -17.61 20.14 1.56
C GLY A 153 -16.39 20.75 2.24
N GLY A 154 -16.51 22.02 2.65
CA GLY A 154 -15.48 22.73 3.41
C GLY A 154 -14.10 22.75 2.73
N VAL A 155 -13.06 22.42 3.50
CA VAL A 155 -11.66 22.37 3.03
C VAL A 155 -11.43 21.22 2.05
N PHE A 156 -12.14 20.09 2.19
CA PHE A 156 -11.95 18.91 1.36
C PHE A 156 -12.43 19.13 -0.09
N LYS A 157 -13.44 19.98 -0.31
CA LYS A 157 -13.81 20.46 -1.65
C LYS A 157 -12.69 21.26 -2.35
N LYS A 158 -11.69 21.76 -1.62
CA LYS A 158 -10.54 22.49 -2.17
C LYS A 158 -9.27 21.65 -2.29
N LEU A 159 -9.21 20.47 -1.67
CA LEU A 159 -8.01 19.63 -1.60
C LEU A 159 -8.11 18.36 -2.45
N LEU A 160 -9.31 17.98 -2.90
CA LEU A 160 -9.57 16.71 -3.58
C LEU A 160 -10.03 16.91 -5.03
N PRO A 161 -9.68 15.99 -5.95
CA PRO A 161 -10.00 16.14 -7.37
C PRO A 161 -11.51 15.99 -7.64
N LYS A 162 -11.99 16.60 -8.73
CA LYS A 162 -13.35 16.39 -9.21
C LYS A 162 -13.47 15.01 -9.89
N ALA A 163 -14.65 14.40 -9.85
CA ALA A 163 -14.89 13.08 -10.43
C ALA A 163 -14.52 12.99 -11.92
N GLU A 164 -14.84 14.02 -12.71
CA GLU A 164 -14.55 14.04 -14.14
C GLU A 164 -13.04 14.03 -14.46
N PHE A 165 -12.19 14.46 -13.53
CA PHE A 165 -10.73 14.52 -13.75
C PHE A 165 -10.12 13.13 -13.91
N PHE A 166 -10.65 12.08 -13.28
CA PHE A 166 -10.13 10.72 -13.44
C PHE A 166 -10.24 10.23 -14.90
N SER A 167 -11.31 10.59 -15.60
CA SER A 167 -11.47 10.23 -17.02
C SER A 167 -10.64 11.09 -17.99
N GLN A 168 -10.15 12.23 -17.52
CA GLN A 168 -9.46 13.25 -18.32
C GLN A 168 -7.97 13.36 -17.98
N ALA A 169 -7.50 12.73 -16.92
CA ALA A 169 -6.15 12.85 -16.40
C ALA A 169 -5.12 12.13 -17.29
N LEU A 170 -3.87 12.60 -17.16
CA LEU A 170 -2.69 11.89 -17.65
C LEU A 170 -2.23 10.87 -16.60
N TYR A 171 -2.07 9.62 -17.00
CA TYR A 171 -1.57 8.54 -16.16
C TYR A 171 -0.13 8.22 -16.55
N THR A 172 0.82 8.50 -15.66
CA THR A 172 2.25 8.32 -15.93
C THR A 172 2.80 7.10 -15.19
N PHE A 173 3.71 6.36 -15.83
CA PHE A 173 4.38 5.18 -15.27
C PHE A 173 5.88 5.26 -15.50
N ASP A 174 6.68 5.24 -14.44
CA ASP A 174 8.14 5.13 -14.49
C ASP A 174 8.61 4.05 -13.52
N ILE A 175 8.70 2.81 -14.01
CA ILE A 175 8.97 1.63 -13.17
C ILE A 175 9.54 0.47 -13.99
N GLY A 176 10.20 -0.47 -13.30
CA GLY A 176 10.69 -1.73 -13.87
C GLY A 176 12.20 -1.88 -13.82
N GLN A 177 12.94 -0.79 -13.67
CA GLN A 177 14.39 -0.83 -13.52
C GLN A 177 14.81 -1.61 -12.26
N ASN A 178 14.10 -1.42 -11.15
CA ASN A 178 14.40 -2.09 -9.89
C ASN A 178 14.11 -3.60 -9.95
N ASP A 179 13.17 -4.04 -10.78
CA ASP A 179 12.93 -5.48 -10.98
C ASP A 179 14.20 -6.13 -11.54
N LEU A 180 14.82 -5.50 -12.56
CA LEU A 180 16.05 -5.98 -13.18
C LEU A 180 17.22 -6.03 -12.18
N THR A 181 17.46 -4.93 -11.46
CA THR A 181 18.57 -4.85 -10.50
C THR A 181 18.35 -5.75 -9.28
N SER A 182 17.10 -5.99 -8.86
CA SER A 182 16.79 -6.96 -7.81
C SER A 182 17.22 -8.37 -8.17
N GLY A 183 16.98 -8.80 -9.42
CA GLY A 183 17.46 -10.09 -9.89
C GLY A 183 18.98 -10.22 -9.78
N TYR A 184 19.71 -9.21 -10.26
CA TYR A 184 21.18 -9.21 -10.18
C TYR A 184 21.71 -9.17 -8.75
N PHE A 185 21.11 -8.39 -7.85
CA PHE A 185 21.49 -8.35 -6.43
C PHE A 185 21.16 -9.64 -5.69
N SER A 186 20.28 -10.46 -6.27
CA SER A 186 19.99 -11.83 -5.83
C SER A 186 20.88 -12.87 -6.52
N ASN A 187 22.04 -12.46 -7.04
CA ASN A 187 23.01 -13.31 -7.75
C ASN A 187 22.47 -14.04 -8.98
N MET A 188 21.43 -13.50 -9.64
CA MET A 188 20.94 -14.07 -10.89
C MET A 188 21.85 -13.72 -12.06
N THR A 189 22.04 -14.68 -12.96
CA THR A 189 22.67 -14.45 -14.26
C THR A 189 21.79 -13.58 -15.16
N THR A 190 22.39 -12.91 -16.14
CA THR A 190 21.64 -12.14 -17.16
C THR A 190 20.54 -12.95 -17.84
N SER A 191 20.74 -14.26 -18.08
CA SER A 191 19.73 -15.13 -18.66
C SER A 191 18.55 -15.37 -17.71
N GLN A 192 18.80 -15.55 -16.41
CA GLN A 192 17.75 -15.67 -15.39
C GLN A 192 16.97 -14.36 -15.24
N VAL A 193 17.67 -13.21 -15.28
CA VAL A 193 17.02 -11.90 -15.27
C VAL A 193 16.08 -11.74 -16.48
N LYS A 194 16.58 -12.00 -17.69
CA LYS A 194 15.75 -11.96 -18.91
C LYS A 194 14.56 -12.93 -18.85
N ALA A 195 14.72 -14.10 -18.21
CA ALA A 195 13.69 -15.12 -18.18
C ALA A 195 12.42 -14.70 -17.42
N TYR A 196 12.52 -13.85 -16.38
CA TYR A 196 11.34 -13.39 -15.63
C TYR A 196 10.75 -12.06 -16.11
N VAL A 197 11.41 -11.36 -17.04
CA VAL A 197 10.89 -10.09 -17.60
C VAL A 197 9.48 -10.21 -18.19
N PRO A 198 9.09 -11.29 -18.91
CA PRO A 198 7.72 -11.44 -19.39
C PRO A 198 6.67 -11.39 -18.27
N ASP A 199 6.93 -12.06 -17.14
CA ASP A 199 6.05 -12.05 -15.96
C ASP A 199 5.96 -10.64 -15.33
N VAL A 200 7.09 -9.92 -15.24
CA VAL A 200 7.10 -8.52 -14.82
C VAL A 200 6.21 -7.67 -15.73
N LEU A 201 6.36 -7.80 -17.05
CA LEU A 201 5.56 -7.02 -18.01
C LEU A 201 4.08 -7.41 -17.98
N ASP A 202 3.73 -8.66 -17.70
CA ASP A 202 2.34 -9.09 -17.56
C ASP A 202 1.67 -8.50 -16.31
N GLN A 203 2.40 -8.41 -15.19
CA GLN A 203 1.91 -7.71 -14.00
C GLN A 203 1.73 -6.21 -14.27
N PHE A 204 2.68 -5.57 -14.95
CA PHE A 204 2.56 -4.17 -15.37
C PHE A 204 1.32 -3.96 -16.26
N LYS A 205 1.11 -4.81 -17.27
CA LYS A 205 -0.09 -4.75 -18.14
C LYS A 205 -1.38 -4.88 -17.35
N ASN A 206 -1.42 -5.74 -16.33
CA ASN A 206 -2.60 -5.92 -15.50
C ASN A 206 -2.92 -4.64 -14.72
N VAL A 207 -1.92 -4.00 -14.11
CA VAL A 207 -2.13 -2.71 -13.41
C VAL A 207 -2.62 -1.63 -14.37
N VAL A 208 -2.05 -1.51 -15.57
CA VAL A 208 -2.55 -0.56 -16.59
C VAL A 208 -4.02 -0.85 -16.94
N LYS A 209 -4.41 -2.12 -17.12
CA LYS A 209 -5.80 -2.52 -17.34
C LYS A 209 -6.70 -2.17 -16.14
N TYR A 210 -6.21 -2.36 -14.92
CA TYR A 210 -7.00 -2.03 -13.72
C TYR A 210 -7.24 -0.52 -13.62
N VAL A 211 -6.21 0.30 -13.87
CA VAL A 211 -6.34 1.77 -13.93
C VAL A 211 -7.30 2.19 -15.05
N TYR A 212 -7.25 1.55 -16.21
CA TYR A 212 -8.23 1.75 -17.28
C TYR A 212 -9.67 1.40 -16.82
N GLY A 213 -9.82 0.29 -16.08
CA GLY A 213 -11.09 -0.13 -15.47
C GLY A 213 -11.64 0.87 -14.45
N GLN A 214 -10.77 1.65 -13.80
CA GLN A 214 -11.13 2.76 -12.90
C GLN A 214 -11.35 4.10 -13.62
N GLY A 215 -11.38 4.11 -14.97
CA GLY A 215 -11.70 5.30 -15.75
C GLY A 215 -10.51 5.97 -16.44
N GLY A 216 -9.27 5.50 -16.24
CA GLY A 216 -8.09 6.09 -16.89
C GLY A 216 -8.10 5.93 -18.41
N ARG A 217 -7.73 7.00 -19.15
CA ARG A 217 -7.81 7.02 -20.63
C ARG A 217 -6.53 7.42 -21.35
N TYR A 218 -5.67 8.21 -20.71
CA TYR A 218 -4.47 8.75 -21.34
C TYR A 218 -3.24 8.28 -20.58
N PHE A 219 -2.44 7.42 -21.21
CA PHE A 219 -1.31 6.76 -20.58
C PHE A 219 0.01 7.23 -21.19
N TRP A 220 0.95 7.58 -20.33
CA TRP A 220 2.30 7.99 -20.68
C TRP A 220 3.31 7.11 -19.92
N ILE A 221 3.80 6.10 -20.62
CA ILE A 221 4.60 5.02 -20.03
C ILE A 221 6.06 5.23 -20.41
N HIS A 222 6.92 5.40 -19.41
CA HIS A 222 8.36 5.52 -19.59
C HIS A 222 8.98 4.13 -19.77
N ASN A 223 10.05 4.09 -20.56
CA ASN A 223 10.89 2.91 -20.65
C ASN A 223 11.94 2.92 -19.51
N THR A 224 12.58 1.78 -19.28
CA THR A 224 13.69 1.71 -18.33
C THR A 224 14.95 2.34 -18.92
N GLY A 225 15.55 3.28 -18.21
CA GLY A 225 16.84 3.87 -18.60
C GLY A 225 17.99 2.85 -18.63
N PRO A 226 19.18 3.22 -19.15
CA PRO A 226 20.34 2.35 -19.22
C PRO A 226 20.95 2.13 -17.82
N PHE A 227 20.38 1.22 -17.03
CA PHE A 227 20.81 1.02 -15.64
C PHE A 227 22.25 0.50 -15.51
N GLY A 228 22.83 -0.06 -16.58
CA GLY A 228 24.25 -0.41 -16.64
C GLY A 228 25.19 0.80 -16.66
N CYS A 229 24.66 2.02 -16.78
CA CYS A 229 25.39 3.27 -16.61
C CYS A 229 25.34 3.81 -15.17
N LEU A 230 24.54 3.21 -14.28
CA LEU A 230 24.35 3.74 -12.93
C LEU A 230 25.54 3.36 -12.04
N PRO A 231 26.16 4.33 -11.33
CA PRO A 231 27.34 4.05 -10.51
C PRO A 231 27.14 2.90 -9.50
N TYR A 232 25.97 2.82 -8.86
CA TYR A 232 25.70 1.75 -7.88
C TYR A 232 25.62 0.35 -8.52
N VAL A 233 25.29 0.26 -9.81
CA VAL A 233 25.26 -1.00 -10.56
C VAL A 233 26.67 -1.40 -10.94
N LEU A 234 27.48 -0.45 -11.41
CA LEU A 234 28.89 -0.66 -11.77
C LEU A 234 29.77 -1.03 -10.57
N ASP A 235 29.45 -0.48 -9.39
CA ASP A 235 30.16 -0.77 -8.15
C ASP A 235 29.81 -2.15 -7.57
N ARG A 236 28.53 -2.52 -7.58
CA ARG A 236 28.03 -3.74 -6.94
C ARG A 236 28.13 -5.00 -7.79
N LEU A 237 28.12 -4.86 -9.12
CA LEU A 237 28.13 -6.00 -10.03
C LEU A 237 29.47 -6.09 -10.75
N PRO A 238 30.13 -7.26 -10.75
CA PRO A 238 31.37 -7.44 -11.49
C PRO A 238 31.09 -7.35 -13.00
N VAL A 239 31.87 -6.53 -13.70
CA VAL A 239 31.80 -6.35 -15.17
C VAL A 239 33.21 -6.39 -15.73
N ALA A 240 33.41 -7.14 -16.81
CA ALA A 240 34.72 -7.21 -17.44
C ALA A 240 35.02 -5.91 -18.22
N ALA A 241 36.29 -5.51 -18.31
CA ALA A 241 36.68 -4.26 -18.97
C ALA A 241 36.26 -4.19 -20.45
N ASN A 242 36.15 -5.33 -21.13
CA ASN A 242 35.68 -5.44 -22.51
C ASN A 242 34.15 -5.37 -22.66
N GLU A 243 33.40 -5.39 -21.55
CA GLU A 243 31.94 -5.27 -21.52
C GLU A 243 31.49 -3.83 -21.21
N ILE A 244 32.43 -2.93 -20.91
CA ILE A 244 32.21 -1.50 -20.72
C ILE A 244 32.28 -0.79 -22.08
N ASP A 245 31.25 -0.03 -22.43
CA ASP A 245 31.23 0.75 -23.66
C ASP A 245 32.07 2.04 -23.54
N LYS A 246 32.16 2.81 -24.64
CA LYS A 246 32.93 4.06 -24.67
C LYS A 246 32.40 5.15 -23.70
N ALA A 247 31.17 5.01 -23.22
CA ALA A 247 30.56 5.92 -22.26
C ALA A 247 30.78 5.47 -20.81
N GLY A 248 31.46 4.34 -20.58
CA GLY A 248 31.69 3.79 -19.25
C GLY A 248 30.54 2.90 -18.74
N CYS A 249 29.59 2.52 -19.60
CA CYS A 249 28.43 1.74 -19.19
C CYS A 249 28.61 0.23 -19.43
N ALA A 250 28.08 -0.59 -18.53
CA ALA A 250 28.03 -2.04 -18.66
C ALA A 250 27.03 -2.47 -19.74
N THR A 251 27.56 -2.89 -20.89
CA THR A 251 26.77 -3.31 -22.07
C THR A 251 25.82 -4.47 -21.77
N PRO A 252 26.20 -5.55 -21.05
CA PRO A 252 25.31 -6.68 -20.78
C PRO A 252 24.03 -6.26 -20.04
N PHE A 253 24.15 -5.33 -19.08
CA PHE A 253 23.04 -4.80 -18.30
C PHE A 253 22.15 -3.88 -19.16
N ASN A 254 22.75 -3.00 -19.96
CA ASN A 254 22.02 -2.15 -20.90
C ASN A 254 21.28 -2.97 -21.98
N GLU A 255 21.79 -4.14 -22.37
CA GLU A 255 21.06 -5.06 -23.24
C GLU A 255 19.85 -5.70 -22.55
N VAL A 256 19.86 -5.89 -21.23
CA VAL A 256 18.65 -6.27 -20.47
C VAL A 256 17.67 -5.11 -20.39
N ALA A 257 18.13 -3.87 -20.16
CA ALA A 257 17.27 -2.70 -20.22
C ALA A 257 16.59 -2.58 -21.60
N LYS A 258 17.36 -2.75 -22.68
CA LYS A 258 16.81 -2.80 -24.05
C LYS A 258 15.84 -3.96 -24.21
N PHE A 259 16.13 -5.14 -23.68
CA PHE A 259 15.22 -6.28 -23.73
C PHE A 259 13.91 -6.02 -22.99
N PHE A 260 13.95 -5.42 -21.82
CA PHE A 260 12.79 -4.95 -21.07
C PHE A 260 12.01 -3.89 -21.85
N ASN A 261 12.72 -2.96 -22.49
CA ASN A 261 12.16 -1.88 -23.29
C ASN A 261 11.67 -2.30 -24.68
N ARG A 262 12.00 -3.51 -25.14
CA ARG A 262 11.50 -4.06 -26.41
C ARG A 262 10.00 -4.32 -26.25
N PHE A 263 9.22 -3.27 -26.37
CA PHE A 263 7.80 -3.35 -26.67
C PHE A 263 7.59 -3.64 -28.16
N GLU A 264 8.17 -4.74 -28.65
CA GLU A 264 7.81 -5.42 -29.90
C GLU A 264 8.19 -6.90 -29.62
N GLU A 265 7.28 -7.87 -29.48
CA GLU A 265 6.21 -8.20 -30.43
C GLU A 265 5.00 -8.95 -29.82
N PRO A 266 4.01 -8.26 -29.23
CA PRO A 266 2.64 -8.79 -29.09
C PRO A 266 1.82 -8.70 -30.41
N LEU A 267 2.30 -7.93 -31.40
CA LEU A 267 1.63 -7.66 -32.68
C LEU A 267 2.06 -8.56 -33.84
N ARG A 268 3.10 -9.38 -33.65
CA ARG A 268 3.52 -10.30 -34.70
C ARG A 268 2.61 -11.52 -34.70
N ALA A 269 2.00 -11.81 -35.85
CA ALA A 269 1.11 -12.96 -35.98
C ALA A 269 1.92 -14.25 -35.88
N CYS A 270 1.46 -15.21 -35.06
CA CYS A 270 2.05 -16.55 -35.03
C CYS A 270 1.98 -17.21 -36.42
N CYS A 271 0.91 -16.99 -37.18
CA CYS A 271 0.71 -17.52 -38.52
C CYS A 271 0.55 -16.41 -39.57
N GLY A 272 1.46 -16.37 -40.55
CA GLY A 272 1.42 -15.35 -41.61
C GLY A 272 2.62 -15.40 -42.56
N HIS A 273 2.75 -14.40 -43.45
CA HIS A 273 3.75 -14.41 -44.53
C HIS A 273 4.45 -13.05 -44.74
N GLY A 274 5.57 -12.85 -44.04
CA GLY A 274 6.52 -11.75 -44.28
C GLY A 274 6.02 -10.35 -43.87
N GLY A 275 6.93 -9.36 -43.89
CA GLY A 275 6.68 -7.98 -43.41
C GLY A 275 7.08 -7.76 -41.94
N LYS A 276 7.08 -6.49 -41.48
CA LYS A 276 7.57 -6.07 -40.14
C LYS A 276 6.94 -6.83 -38.96
N TYR A 277 5.71 -7.35 -39.13
CA TYR A 277 4.94 -8.03 -38.08
C TYR A 277 4.44 -9.43 -38.49
N ASN A 278 5.07 -10.08 -39.48
CA ASN A 278 4.63 -11.38 -40.03
C ASN A 278 3.17 -11.38 -40.54
N PHE A 279 2.64 -10.23 -40.96
CA PHE A 279 1.28 -10.04 -41.47
C PHE A 279 1.31 -9.35 -42.84
N ASN A 280 0.55 -9.91 -43.79
CA ASN A 280 0.42 -9.39 -45.15
C ASN A 280 -1.06 -9.37 -45.56
N LYS A 281 -1.61 -8.18 -45.81
CA LYS A 281 -3.03 -7.99 -46.16
C LYS A 281 -3.50 -8.75 -47.40
N ASN A 282 -2.59 -9.18 -48.26
CA ASN A 282 -2.90 -9.90 -49.50
C ASN A 282 -2.69 -11.42 -49.39
N ILE A 283 -1.97 -11.90 -48.36
CA ILE A 283 -1.62 -13.32 -48.17
C ILE A 283 -1.68 -13.63 -46.66
N GLY A 284 -2.82 -14.16 -46.21
CA GLY A 284 -3.07 -14.51 -44.81
C GLY A 284 -2.50 -15.88 -44.38
N CYS A 285 -2.78 -16.27 -43.13
CA CYS A 285 -2.45 -17.59 -42.60
C CYS A 285 -3.05 -18.70 -43.48
N GLY A 286 -2.25 -19.71 -43.86
CA GLY A 286 -2.66 -20.75 -44.81
C GLY A 286 -2.56 -20.36 -46.29
N GLY A 287 -2.20 -19.11 -46.61
CA GLY A 287 -2.09 -18.61 -47.96
C GLY A 287 -0.96 -19.26 -48.76
N LYS A 288 -1.22 -19.49 -50.06
CA LYS A 288 -0.28 -20.10 -51.00
C LYS A 288 0.13 -19.12 -52.09
N LYS A 289 1.32 -19.31 -52.66
CA LYS A 289 1.84 -18.51 -53.77
C LYS A 289 2.38 -19.43 -54.86
N MET A 290 2.11 -19.08 -56.12
CA MET A 290 2.66 -19.79 -57.27
C MET A 290 4.13 -19.44 -57.47
N VAL A 291 4.99 -20.45 -57.45
CA VAL A 291 6.43 -20.30 -57.70
C VAL A 291 6.84 -21.40 -58.69
N HIS A 292 7.34 -21.01 -59.87
CA HIS A 292 7.72 -21.92 -60.96
C HIS A 292 6.62 -22.94 -61.35
N GLY A 293 5.37 -22.49 -61.45
CA GLY A 293 4.25 -23.34 -61.87
C GLY A 293 3.72 -24.31 -60.81
N LYS A 294 4.24 -24.28 -59.57
CA LYS A 294 3.72 -25.05 -58.43
C LYS A 294 3.20 -24.13 -57.32
N GLU A 295 2.12 -24.57 -56.69
CA GLU A 295 1.47 -23.86 -55.58
C GLU A 295 2.18 -24.21 -54.26
N ILE A 296 2.74 -23.21 -53.56
CA ILE A 296 3.52 -23.43 -52.33
C ILE A 296 2.86 -22.70 -51.16
N LEU A 297 2.71 -23.38 -50.02
CA LEU A 297 2.22 -22.79 -48.77
C LEU A 297 3.26 -21.84 -48.18
N VAL A 298 2.88 -20.57 -48.07
CA VAL A 298 3.78 -19.49 -47.66
C VAL A 298 3.35 -18.79 -46.36
N GLY A 299 2.06 -18.79 -46.02
CA GLY A 299 1.55 -18.34 -44.72
C GLY A 299 1.59 -19.46 -43.67
N LYS A 300 2.74 -19.66 -43.01
CA LYS A 300 2.97 -20.79 -42.09
C LYS A 300 2.76 -20.37 -40.63
N ALA A 301 2.29 -21.32 -39.83
CA ALA A 301 2.18 -21.16 -38.38
C ALA A 301 3.55 -21.20 -37.69
N CYS A 302 3.64 -20.54 -36.53
CA CYS A 302 4.81 -20.56 -35.67
C CYS A 302 4.99 -21.94 -35.02
N LYS A 303 6.21 -22.25 -34.58
CA LYS A 303 6.57 -23.58 -34.05
C LYS A 303 5.85 -23.93 -32.74
N ASP A 304 5.51 -22.93 -31.94
CA ASP A 304 4.78 -23.10 -30.67
C ASP A 304 3.75 -21.98 -30.50
N PRO A 305 2.46 -22.24 -30.75
CA PRO A 305 1.39 -21.25 -30.62
C PRO A 305 1.07 -20.81 -29.18
N SER A 306 1.55 -21.52 -28.16
CA SER A 306 1.16 -21.29 -26.76
C SER A 306 1.78 -20.04 -26.14
N VAL A 307 2.85 -19.53 -26.74
CA VAL A 307 3.59 -18.34 -26.29
C VAL A 307 3.24 -17.08 -27.10
N TRP A 308 2.23 -17.14 -27.97
CA TRP A 308 1.81 -16.04 -28.83
C TRP A 308 0.43 -15.54 -28.46
N VAL A 309 0.22 -14.22 -28.51
CA VAL A 309 -1.06 -13.58 -28.17
C VAL A 309 -1.99 -13.51 -29.40
N ASN A 310 -1.44 -13.19 -30.58
CA ASN A 310 -2.19 -13.01 -31.84
C ASN A 310 -1.90 -14.16 -32.83
N TRP A 311 -2.94 -14.82 -33.32
CA TRP A 311 -2.83 -15.98 -34.21
C TRP A 311 -2.50 -15.58 -35.66
N ASP A 312 -3.34 -14.74 -36.29
CA ASP A 312 -3.28 -14.46 -37.75
C ASP A 312 -3.30 -12.96 -38.10
N GLY A 313 -3.18 -12.09 -37.10
CA GLY A 313 -3.28 -10.64 -37.23
C GLY A 313 -4.68 -10.10 -36.95
N VAL A 314 -5.70 -10.95 -36.77
CA VAL A 314 -7.10 -10.57 -36.51
C VAL A 314 -7.68 -11.28 -35.28
N HIS A 315 -7.28 -12.54 -35.02
CA HIS A 315 -7.82 -13.37 -33.94
C HIS A 315 -6.76 -13.71 -32.87
N TYR A 316 -7.19 -13.84 -31.61
CA TYR A 316 -6.32 -14.29 -30.52
C TYR A 316 -6.07 -15.80 -30.55
N THR A 317 -4.92 -16.24 -30.05
CA THR A 317 -4.62 -17.68 -29.87
C THR A 317 -5.47 -18.28 -28.74
N GLN A 318 -5.60 -19.61 -28.68
CA GLN A 318 -6.30 -20.29 -27.59
C GLN A 318 -5.68 -19.98 -26.21
N ALA A 319 -4.34 -19.82 -26.13
CA ALA A 319 -3.65 -19.38 -24.93
C ALA A 319 -3.97 -17.91 -24.57
N GLY A 320 -4.05 -17.04 -25.57
CA GLY A 320 -4.50 -15.65 -25.41
C GLY A 320 -5.95 -15.55 -24.94
N ASN A 321 -6.85 -16.38 -25.49
CA ASN A 321 -8.25 -16.45 -25.06
C ASN A 321 -8.41 -17.04 -23.64
N LYS A 322 -7.59 -18.03 -23.27
CA LYS A 322 -7.57 -18.61 -21.91
C LYS A 322 -7.08 -17.60 -20.86
N GLY A 323 -6.08 -16.79 -21.19
CA GLY A 323 -5.58 -15.71 -20.32
C GLY A 323 -6.58 -14.55 -20.13
N ILE A 324 -7.46 -14.33 -21.10
CA ILE A 324 -8.53 -13.31 -21.04
C ILE A 324 -9.75 -13.84 -20.27
N PHE A 325 -10.09 -15.13 -20.41
CA PHE A 325 -11.23 -15.75 -19.71
C PHE A 325 -10.97 -15.97 -18.21
N ASP A 326 -9.75 -16.35 -17.82
CA ASP A 326 -9.39 -16.64 -16.42
C ASP A 326 -9.23 -15.36 -15.55
N GLN A 327 -9.24 -14.15 -16.13
CA GLN A 327 -9.11 -12.86 -15.41
C GLN A 327 -10.38 -11.99 -15.42
N ILE A 328 -11.45 -12.40 -16.12
CA ILE A 328 -12.69 -11.60 -16.25
C ILE A 328 -13.74 -11.96 -15.17
N VAL A 329 -13.54 -12.99 -14.35
CA VAL A 329 -14.52 -13.40 -13.33
C VAL A 329 -13.98 -13.14 -11.92
N GLY A 330 -14.40 -12.01 -11.31
CA GLY A 330 -14.56 -12.00 -9.84
C GLY A 330 -14.30 -10.71 -9.05
N GLY A 331 -14.06 -9.55 -9.66
CA GLY A 331 -13.92 -8.31 -8.88
C GLY A 331 -15.19 -7.95 -8.08
N ALA A 332 -15.03 -7.69 -6.76
CA ALA A 332 -15.92 -6.82 -5.95
C ALA A 332 -15.32 -6.46 -4.56
N TYR A 333 -15.06 -5.16 -4.40
CA TYR A 333 -15.21 -4.22 -3.26
C TYR A 333 -14.90 -4.58 -1.79
N SER A 334 -14.43 -3.51 -1.14
CA SER A 334 -13.76 -3.33 0.15
C SER A 334 -14.67 -3.19 1.40
N HIS A 335 -14.00 -3.20 2.57
CA HIS A 335 -14.41 -2.69 3.92
C HIS A 335 -15.16 -3.66 4.86
N PRO A 336 -14.94 -3.60 6.20
CA PRO A 336 -14.68 -2.40 7.01
C PRO A 336 -13.39 -2.39 7.88
N PRO A 337 -13.00 -1.19 8.37
CA PRO A 337 -11.91 -0.99 9.34
C PRO A 337 -12.39 -1.16 10.79
N ILE A 338 -11.46 -1.55 11.67
CA ILE A 338 -11.64 -1.66 13.13
C ILE A 338 -11.12 -0.36 13.77
N PRO A 339 -11.88 0.33 14.66
CA PRO A 339 -11.37 1.51 15.34
C PRO A 339 -10.63 1.19 16.65
N LEU A 340 -9.46 1.81 16.82
CA LEU A 340 -8.80 2.04 18.12
C LEU A 340 -9.13 3.47 18.59
N ASN A 341 -10.42 3.76 18.80
CA ASN A 341 -10.90 5.16 18.89
C ASN A 341 -11.63 5.54 20.19
N MET A 342 -11.75 4.60 21.14
CA MET A 342 -12.59 4.78 22.33
C MET A 342 -12.04 5.84 23.30
N ALA A 343 -10.72 6.03 23.31
CA ALA A 343 -10.09 7.08 24.12
C ALA A 343 -10.58 8.48 23.71
N SER A 344 -10.66 8.77 22.41
CA SER A 344 -11.10 10.08 21.89
C SER A 344 -12.56 10.39 22.24
N GLU A 345 -13.45 9.39 22.16
CA GLU A 345 -14.88 9.56 22.52
C GLU A 345 -15.04 10.00 23.99
N SER A 346 -14.20 9.46 24.89
CA SER A 346 -14.17 9.79 26.32
C SER A 346 -13.97 11.28 26.59
N PHE A 347 -13.18 11.93 25.73
CA PHE A 347 -12.82 13.34 25.84
C PHE A 347 -13.75 14.25 25.02
N GLY A 348 -14.78 13.68 24.37
CA GLY A 348 -15.64 14.43 23.45
C GLY A 348 -14.91 14.88 22.18
N LEU A 349 -13.81 14.22 21.83
CA LEU A 349 -12.99 14.53 20.66
C LEU A 349 -13.45 13.73 19.44
N PRO A 350 -13.25 14.24 18.21
CA PRO A 350 -13.49 13.47 17.00
C PRO A 350 -12.55 12.25 16.93
N TYR A 351 -12.93 11.27 16.10
CA TYR A 351 -12.09 10.13 15.80
C TYR A 351 -10.72 10.54 15.27
N LEU A 352 -9.67 9.88 15.76
CA LEU A 352 -8.30 10.13 15.30
C LEU A 352 -8.17 9.70 13.84
N SER A 353 -7.59 10.58 13.03
CA SER A 353 -7.19 10.25 11.66
C SER A 353 -5.92 9.40 11.70
N ALA A 354 -5.87 8.34 10.89
CA ALA A 354 -4.66 7.55 10.72
C ALA A 354 -3.59 8.38 10.01
N TYR A 355 -2.33 8.27 10.44
CA TYR A 355 -1.25 9.09 9.90
C TYR A 355 -1.02 8.85 8.41
N LEU A 356 -1.09 7.60 7.94
CA LEU A 356 -0.92 7.27 6.53
C LEU A 356 -2.23 7.36 5.72
N ASP A 357 -3.34 7.81 6.33
CA ASP A 357 -4.51 8.22 5.57
C ASP A 357 -4.30 9.66 5.10
N SER A 358 -4.13 9.85 3.80
CA SER A 358 -3.94 11.17 3.22
C SER A 358 -5.25 11.84 2.80
N ILE A 359 -6.38 11.14 2.89
CA ILE A 359 -7.67 11.64 2.42
C ILE A 359 -8.58 11.93 3.60
N GLY A 360 -8.93 13.20 3.78
CA GLY A 360 -9.93 13.59 4.78
C GLY A 360 -9.38 13.71 6.20
N SER A 361 -8.07 13.50 6.36
CA SER A 361 -7.42 13.56 7.66
C SER A 361 -7.51 14.94 8.29
N ASN A 362 -7.96 14.96 9.54
CA ASN A 362 -8.02 16.11 10.40
C ASN A 362 -7.27 15.80 11.69
N PHE A 363 -6.03 16.27 11.76
CA PHE A 363 -5.12 16.03 12.87
C PHE A 363 -5.21 17.10 13.97
N SER A 364 -6.15 18.05 13.88
CA SER A 364 -6.26 19.16 14.84
C SER A 364 -6.46 18.71 16.29
N HIS A 365 -6.99 17.50 16.51
CA HIS A 365 -7.26 16.93 17.83
C HIS A 365 -6.48 15.64 18.11
N GLY A 366 -5.53 15.28 17.24
CA GLY A 366 -4.70 14.08 17.39
C GLY A 366 -4.55 13.28 16.11
N VAL A 367 -3.70 12.26 16.17
CA VAL A 367 -3.29 11.42 15.04
C VAL A 367 -3.03 10.00 15.54
N ASN A 368 -3.33 9.00 14.71
CA ASN A 368 -3.09 7.60 15.01
C ASN A 368 -1.98 7.02 14.10
N PHE A 369 -0.82 6.67 14.68
CA PHE A 369 0.30 6.05 13.97
C PHE A 369 0.29 4.52 14.02
N ALA A 370 -0.68 3.92 14.73
CA ALA A 370 -0.73 2.47 14.89
C ALA A 370 -0.98 1.79 13.55
N THR A 371 -0.22 0.73 13.28
CA THR A 371 -0.37 -0.10 12.10
C THR A 371 -0.64 -1.56 12.52
N ALA A 372 -1.56 -2.22 11.83
CA ALA A 372 -1.89 -3.62 12.09
C ALA A 372 -0.66 -4.51 11.83
N GLY A 373 -0.41 -5.49 12.70
CA GLY A 373 0.76 -6.37 12.59
C GLY A 373 2.10 -5.72 12.95
N SER A 374 2.11 -4.48 13.48
CA SER A 374 3.32 -3.83 13.95
C SER A 374 3.92 -4.52 15.17
N THR A 375 5.24 -4.61 15.16
CA THR A 375 6.09 -5.06 16.25
C THR A 375 6.91 -3.90 16.80
N VAL A 376 7.37 -4.00 18.04
CA VAL A 376 8.29 -2.99 18.61
C VAL A 376 9.60 -2.98 17.81
N ARG A 377 10.11 -4.17 17.47
CA ARG A 377 11.32 -4.32 16.65
C ARG A 377 10.99 -4.61 15.19
N PRO A 378 11.76 -4.10 14.22
CA PRO A 378 11.65 -4.52 12.83
C PRO A 378 11.82 -6.04 12.68
N GLN A 379 10.97 -6.67 11.88
CA GLN A 379 11.10 -8.09 11.55
C GLN A 379 12.02 -8.30 10.33
N ASN A 380 12.78 -9.40 10.34
CA ASN A 380 13.61 -9.82 9.20
C ASN A 380 12.83 -10.66 8.17
N THR A 381 11.51 -10.51 8.12
CA THR A 381 10.61 -11.19 7.20
C THR A 381 9.69 -10.17 6.53
N THR A 382 9.21 -10.49 5.34
CA THR A 382 8.24 -9.64 4.64
C THR A 382 6.84 -9.87 5.17
N PHE A 383 5.96 -8.87 4.97
CA PHE A 383 4.53 -9.00 5.28
C PHE A 383 3.90 -10.23 4.60
N ARG A 384 4.33 -10.59 3.39
CA ARG A 384 3.82 -11.79 2.69
C ARG A 384 4.29 -13.11 3.30
N GLN A 385 5.46 -13.11 3.98
CA GLN A 385 6.01 -14.31 4.61
C GLN A 385 5.34 -14.61 5.95
N THR A 386 5.08 -13.58 6.76
CA THR A 386 4.66 -13.77 8.17
C THR A 386 3.41 -13.00 8.57
N GLY A 387 2.96 -12.03 7.76
CA GLY A 387 1.85 -11.13 8.08
C GLY A 387 2.23 -9.95 8.97
N TYR A 388 3.51 -9.81 9.36
CA TYR A 388 3.97 -8.69 10.19
C TYR A 388 4.27 -7.45 9.35
N SER A 389 3.90 -6.29 9.89
CA SER A 389 4.04 -5.01 9.20
C SER A 389 5.51 -4.60 9.10
N PRO A 390 5.93 -4.00 7.96
CA PRO A 390 7.24 -3.37 7.87
C PRO A 390 7.33 -2.06 8.69
N ILE A 391 6.19 -1.56 9.19
CA ILE A 391 6.10 -0.35 10.02
C ILE A 391 6.18 -0.77 11.49
N SER A 392 7.39 -0.92 12.01
CA SER A 392 7.65 -1.17 13.43
C SER A 392 7.57 0.12 14.26
N LEU A 393 7.66 0.02 15.60
CA LEU A 393 7.51 1.19 16.48
C LEU A 393 8.55 2.29 16.21
N ASP A 394 9.76 1.94 15.80
CA ASP A 394 10.76 2.93 15.37
C ASP A 394 10.33 3.68 14.10
N VAL A 395 9.62 3.02 13.19
CA VAL A 395 9.06 3.66 12.00
C VAL A 395 7.91 4.58 12.39
N GLN A 396 6.98 4.13 13.25
CA GLN A 396 5.89 4.96 13.78
C GLN A 396 6.42 6.21 14.52
N TYR A 397 7.56 6.08 15.22
CA TYR A 397 8.22 7.23 15.83
C TYR A 397 8.80 8.20 14.78
N ASN A 398 9.41 7.71 13.70
CA ASN A 398 9.89 8.57 12.62
C ASN A 398 8.74 9.33 11.95
N GLU A 399 7.60 8.65 11.73
CA GLU A 399 6.36 9.26 11.25
C GLU A 399 5.87 10.36 12.21
N TYR A 400 5.87 10.10 13.52
CA TYR A 400 5.55 11.10 14.55
C TYR A 400 6.50 12.30 14.52
N TYR A 401 7.81 12.05 14.42
CA TYR A 401 8.82 13.11 14.38
C TYR A 401 8.65 14.02 13.15
N ASP A 402 8.40 13.40 11.99
CA ASP A 402 8.09 14.11 10.75
C ASP A 402 6.79 14.89 10.88
N PHE A 403 5.73 14.28 11.42
CA PHE A 403 4.45 14.93 11.69
C PHE A 403 4.59 16.15 12.58
N HIS A 404 5.33 16.03 13.70
CA HIS A 404 5.59 17.11 14.64
C HIS A 404 6.23 18.32 13.93
N THR A 405 7.28 18.07 13.15
CA THR A 405 8.05 19.09 12.46
C THR A 405 7.26 19.75 11.31
N ARG A 406 6.60 18.92 10.50
CA ARG A 406 5.90 19.36 9.29
C ARG A 406 4.60 20.07 9.61
N SER A 407 3.92 19.71 10.70
CA SER A 407 2.68 20.35 11.12
C SER A 407 2.84 21.85 11.25
N GLN A 408 3.90 22.31 11.91
CA GLN A 408 4.14 23.75 12.09
C GLN A 408 4.50 24.45 10.78
N THR A 409 5.28 23.77 9.93
CA THR A 409 5.65 24.28 8.61
C THR A 409 4.42 24.55 7.72
N PHE A 410 3.47 23.60 7.66
CA PHE A 410 2.30 23.75 6.80
C PHE A 410 1.23 24.67 7.39
N ARG A 411 1.08 24.70 8.72
CA ARG A 411 0.23 25.70 9.40
C ARG A 411 0.64 27.14 9.08
N ALA A 412 1.93 27.39 8.95
CA ALA A 412 2.44 28.73 8.61
C ALA A 412 2.16 29.13 7.15
N LYS A 413 1.89 28.17 6.26
CA LYS A 413 1.77 28.39 4.81
C LYS A 413 0.34 28.62 4.33
N ASP A 414 -0.65 27.98 4.95
CA ASP A 414 -2.04 27.99 4.43
C ASP A 414 -3.09 27.95 5.56
N GLU A 415 -4.15 28.75 5.41
CA GLU A 415 -5.30 28.80 6.33
C GLU A 415 -6.06 27.46 6.42
N VAL A 416 -6.05 26.66 5.36
CA VAL A 416 -6.61 25.29 5.35
C VAL A 416 -5.88 24.43 6.37
N PHE A 417 -4.54 24.47 6.38
CA PHE A 417 -3.74 23.65 7.29
C PHE A 417 -3.77 24.17 8.73
N LYS A 418 -4.06 25.46 8.95
CA LYS A 418 -4.36 25.97 10.31
C LYS A 418 -5.60 25.32 10.92
N LYS A 419 -6.53 24.80 10.12
CA LYS A 419 -7.72 24.08 10.58
C LYS A 419 -7.49 22.58 10.76
N LEU A 420 -6.57 22.00 9.98
CA LEU A 420 -6.37 20.54 9.91
C LEU A 420 -5.21 20.03 10.77
N LEU A 421 -4.27 20.88 11.19
CA LEU A 421 -3.05 20.44 11.90
C LEU A 421 -3.00 21.01 13.32
N PRO A 422 -2.34 20.35 14.29
CA PRO A 422 -2.25 20.82 15.67
C PRO A 422 -1.23 21.95 15.81
N LYS A 423 -1.45 22.85 16.77
CA LYS A 423 -0.46 23.86 17.16
C LYS A 423 0.71 23.22 17.91
N ALA A 424 1.86 23.89 17.99
CA ALA A 424 3.05 23.37 18.64
C ALA A 424 2.82 23.01 20.13
N GLU A 425 2.07 23.85 20.85
CA GLU A 425 1.74 23.63 22.26
C GLU A 425 0.89 22.37 22.51
N VAL A 426 0.15 21.89 21.50
CA VAL A 426 -0.69 20.69 21.64
C VAL A 426 0.17 19.44 21.88
N PHE A 427 1.40 19.39 21.38
CA PHE A 427 2.25 18.21 21.52
C PHE A 427 2.71 17.95 22.96
N SER A 428 2.87 19.01 23.77
CA SER A 428 3.15 18.84 25.21
C SER A 428 1.92 18.46 26.01
N ASP A 429 0.74 18.84 25.53
CA ASP A 429 -0.54 18.64 26.21
C ASP A 429 -1.25 17.34 25.76
N ALA A 430 -0.73 16.68 24.71
CA ALA A 430 -1.30 15.47 24.14
C ALA A 430 -1.12 14.25 25.05
N LEU A 431 -2.08 13.33 24.99
CA LEU A 431 -2.01 12.01 25.58
C LEU A 431 -1.46 11.00 24.56
N TYR A 432 -0.30 10.43 24.84
CA TYR A 432 0.36 9.41 24.03
C TYR A 432 -0.07 8.03 24.50
N THR A 433 -0.92 7.36 23.73
CA THR A 433 -1.40 6.00 24.03
C THR A 433 -0.57 4.98 23.25
N ILE A 434 -0.03 3.96 23.93
CA ILE A 434 0.82 2.94 23.29
C ILE A 434 0.32 1.55 23.68
N ASP A 435 -0.14 0.78 22.69
CA ASP A 435 -0.54 -0.64 22.79
C ASP A 435 0.25 -1.43 21.73
N ILE A 436 1.31 -2.11 22.17
CA ILE A 436 2.23 -2.84 21.28
C ILE A 436 3.00 -3.93 22.06
N GLY A 437 3.50 -4.93 21.35
CA GLY A 437 4.34 -6.01 21.92
C GLY A 437 3.77 -7.41 21.76
N GLN A 438 2.44 -7.57 21.59
CA GLN A 438 1.83 -8.88 21.33
C GLN A 438 2.40 -9.53 20.05
N ASN A 439 2.54 -8.73 19.00
CA ASN A 439 3.03 -9.23 17.71
C ASN A 439 4.49 -9.69 17.83
N ASP A 440 5.33 -9.02 18.63
CA ASP A 440 6.71 -9.46 18.88
C ASP A 440 6.69 -10.89 19.43
N LEU A 441 5.92 -11.14 20.50
CA LEU A 441 5.80 -12.47 21.13
C LEU A 441 5.36 -13.54 20.13
N THR A 442 4.30 -13.26 19.36
CA THR A 442 3.77 -14.22 18.37
C THR A 442 4.67 -14.42 17.17
N ALA A 443 5.48 -13.42 16.81
CA ALA A 443 6.45 -13.53 15.72
C ALA A 443 7.51 -14.58 16.03
N GLY A 444 8.00 -14.60 17.28
CA GLY A 444 8.92 -15.65 17.75
C GLY A 444 8.32 -17.06 17.56
N TYR A 445 7.07 -17.27 17.96
CA TYR A 445 6.43 -18.57 17.81
C TYR A 445 6.19 -18.99 16.36
N PHE A 446 5.86 -18.05 15.46
CA PHE A 446 5.73 -18.35 14.03
C PHE A 446 7.07 -18.61 13.33
N LEU A 447 8.17 -18.29 14.00
CA LEU A 447 9.52 -18.71 13.64
C LEU A 447 9.97 -19.98 14.39
N ASN A 448 9.03 -20.74 14.96
CA ASN A 448 9.25 -21.99 15.72
C ASN A 448 10.12 -21.84 16.98
N MET A 449 10.18 -20.66 17.58
CA MET A 449 10.84 -20.50 18.88
C MET A 449 10.05 -21.16 20.01
N THR A 450 10.76 -21.68 21.00
CA THR A 450 10.23 -22.12 22.29
C THR A 450 9.84 -20.93 23.17
N SER A 451 8.98 -21.14 24.17
CA SER A 451 8.63 -20.07 25.13
C SER A 451 9.85 -19.49 25.86
N SER A 452 10.90 -20.28 26.10
CA SER A 452 12.15 -19.80 26.71
C SER A 452 12.91 -18.86 25.78
N GLU A 453 13.01 -19.21 24.51
CA GLU A 453 13.62 -18.34 23.49
C GLU A 453 12.81 -17.06 23.29
N VAL A 454 11.48 -17.15 23.31
CA VAL A 454 10.62 -15.96 23.24
C VAL A 454 10.85 -15.04 24.43
N LYS A 455 10.89 -15.58 25.65
CA LYS A 455 11.21 -14.79 26.85
C LYS A 455 12.61 -14.18 26.80
N ALA A 456 13.58 -14.85 26.17
CA ALA A 456 14.97 -14.40 26.13
C ALA A 456 15.18 -13.09 25.34
N TYR A 457 14.36 -12.79 24.34
CA TYR A 457 14.48 -11.53 23.58
C TYR A 457 13.55 -10.39 24.08
N VAL A 458 12.65 -10.65 25.04
CA VAL A 458 11.77 -9.64 25.64
C VAL A 458 12.53 -8.43 26.21
N PRO A 459 13.67 -8.58 26.91
CA PRO A 459 14.44 -7.42 27.40
C PRO A 459 14.84 -6.46 26.28
N ASP A 460 15.32 -6.99 25.15
CA ASP A 460 15.75 -6.19 24.00
C ASP A 460 14.56 -5.50 23.28
N VAL A 461 13.40 -6.15 23.23
CA VAL A 461 12.13 -5.53 22.77
C VAL A 461 11.78 -4.33 23.66
N LEU A 462 11.87 -4.50 24.98
CA LEU A 462 11.52 -3.46 25.93
C LEU A 462 12.56 -2.33 26.02
N ASP A 463 13.84 -2.61 25.76
CA ASP A 463 14.87 -1.58 25.61
C ASP A 463 14.57 -0.68 24.40
N GLN A 464 14.11 -1.26 23.29
CA GLN A 464 13.68 -0.48 22.13
C GLN A 464 12.42 0.34 22.45
N PHE A 465 11.43 -0.25 23.12
CA PHE A 465 10.24 0.47 23.59
C PHE A 465 10.61 1.67 24.47
N LYS A 466 11.51 1.47 25.45
CA LYS A 466 11.99 2.50 26.37
C LYS A 466 12.58 3.69 25.59
N LYS A 467 13.47 3.42 24.63
CA LYS A 467 14.08 4.46 23.78
C LYS A 467 13.05 5.27 23.01
N ILE A 468 11.99 4.65 22.51
CA ILE A 468 10.93 5.38 21.79
C ILE A 468 10.16 6.31 22.73
N VAL A 469 9.84 5.87 23.94
CA VAL A 469 9.20 6.73 24.95
C VAL A 469 10.10 7.92 25.33
N GLU A 470 11.39 7.67 25.55
CA GLU A 470 12.40 8.71 25.80
C GLU A 470 12.50 9.71 24.64
N ASN A 471 12.44 9.23 23.40
CA ASN A 471 12.48 10.08 22.22
C ASN A 471 11.23 10.97 22.10
N ILE A 472 10.03 10.42 22.32
CA ILE A 472 8.77 11.19 22.33
C ILE A 472 8.82 12.27 23.44
N TYR A 473 9.33 11.91 24.62
CA TYR A 473 9.57 12.86 25.70
C TYR A 473 10.54 13.98 25.30
N GLY A 474 11.61 13.64 24.59
CA GLY A 474 12.58 14.58 24.02
C GLY A 474 11.96 15.54 23.00
N GLN A 475 10.89 15.14 22.31
CA GLN A 475 10.09 16.00 21.43
C GLN A 475 8.97 16.77 22.16
N GLY A 476 8.95 16.74 23.49
CA GLY A 476 7.99 17.51 24.29
C GLY A 476 6.82 16.71 24.86
N GLY A 477 6.67 15.42 24.53
CA GLY A 477 5.58 14.60 25.08
C GLY A 477 5.65 14.46 26.61
N ARG A 478 4.49 14.56 27.28
CA ARG A 478 4.42 14.55 28.75
C ARG A 478 3.46 13.52 29.33
N TYR A 479 2.39 13.16 28.63
CA TYR A 479 1.36 12.29 29.21
C TYR A 479 1.30 10.97 28.45
N PHE A 480 1.63 9.86 29.12
CA PHE A 480 1.72 8.54 28.52
C PHE A 480 0.72 7.57 29.13
N TRP A 481 -0.03 6.88 28.28
CA TRP A 481 -0.97 5.82 28.64
C TRP A 481 -0.52 4.51 27.98
N ILE A 482 0.22 3.70 28.74
CA ILE A 482 0.93 2.52 28.24
C ILE A 482 0.14 1.27 28.58
N HIS A 483 -0.35 0.57 27.57
CA HIS A 483 -1.10 -0.67 27.72
C HIS A 483 -0.14 -1.86 27.72
N ASN A 484 -0.40 -2.84 28.59
CA ASN A 484 0.29 -4.12 28.55
C ASN A 484 -0.29 -5.04 27.45
N THR A 485 0.32 -6.19 27.18
CA THR A 485 -0.20 -7.11 26.17
C THR A 485 -1.36 -7.96 26.71
N GLY A 486 -2.34 -8.27 25.86
CA GLY A 486 -3.48 -9.13 26.20
C GLY A 486 -3.12 -10.62 26.33
N PRO A 487 -4.07 -11.46 26.77
CA PRO A 487 -3.87 -12.90 26.89
C PRO A 487 -3.87 -13.60 25.52
N PHE A 488 -2.78 -13.49 24.77
CA PHE A 488 -2.73 -14.01 23.39
C PHE A 488 -2.87 -15.54 23.30
N GLY A 489 -2.59 -16.27 24.39
CA GLY A 489 -2.87 -17.70 24.49
C GLY A 489 -4.36 -18.06 24.45
N CYS A 490 -5.26 -17.06 24.54
CA CYS A 490 -6.70 -17.22 24.38
C CYS A 490 -7.19 -16.92 22.95
N LEU A 491 -6.33 -16.42 22.05
CA LEU A 491 -6.79 -15.97 20.74
C LEU A 491 -6.97 -17.18 19.79
N PRO A 492 -8.07 -17.25 19.02
CA PRO A 492 -8.33 -18.33 18.07
C PRO A 492 -7.14 -18.65 17.16
N TYR A 493 -6.46 -17.64 16.62
CA TYR A 493 -5.33 -17.86 15.72
C TYR A 493 -4.14 -18.54 16.41
N VAL A 494 -3.96 -18.32 17.71
CA VAL A 494 -2.91 -18.97 18.51
C VAL A 494 -3.31 -20.39 18.85
N LEU A 495 -4.56 -20.58 19.29
CA LEU A 495 -5.12 -21.88 19.65
C LEU A 495 -5.25 -22.84 18.46
N GLU A 496 -5.35 -22.33 17.23
CA GLU A 496 -5.39 -23.13 16.01
C GLU A 496 -4.00 -23.40 15.43
N ARG A 497 -3.06 -22.45 15.55
CA ARG A 497 -1.77 -22.54 14.84
C ARG A 497 -0.60 -23.05 15.67
N LEU A 498 -0.63 -22.89 16.99
CA LEU A 498 0.50 -23.23 17.85
C LEU A 498 0.26 -24.54 18.63
N PRO A 499 1.29 -25.37 18.86
CA PRO A 499 1.15 -26.65 19.53
C PRO A 499 1.10 -26.50 21.05
N TYR A 500 0.05 -27.03 21.69
CA TYR A 500 -0.09 -27.16 23.14
C TYR A 500 -0.70 -28.51 23.52
N LYS A 501 -0.48 -28.95 24.76
CA LYS A 501 -1.08 -30.16 25.32
C LYS A 501 -2.43 -29.86 25.94
N VAL A 502 -3.32 -30.85 26.01
CA VAL A 502 -4.60 -30.73 26.72
C VAL A 502 -4.40 -30.37 28.20
N SER A 503 -3.33 -30.86 28.82
CA SER A 503 -2.96 -30.53 30.21
C SER A 503 -2.49 -29.07 30.40
N GLU A 504 -2.21 -28.36 29.31
CA GLU A 504 -1.72 -26.98 29.32
C GLU A 504 -2.86 -25.96 29.09
N ILE A 505 -4.10 -26.42 28.97
CA ILE A 505 -5.29 -25.58 28.83
C ILE A 505 -5.80 -25.18 30.21
N ASP A 506 -5.97 -23.88 30.45
CA ASP A 506 -6.53 -23.36 31.70
C ASP A 506 -8.06 -23.53 31.79
N LYS A 507 -8.65 -23.13 32.92
CA LYS A 507 -10.10 -23.23 33.13
C LYS A 507 -10.93 -22.37 32.17
N ALA A 508 -10.35 -21.32 31.60
CA ALA A 508 -11.00 -20.46 30.61
C ALA A 508 -10.90 -21.04 29.18
N GLY A 509 -10.12 -22.11 28.98
CA GLY A 509 -9.89 -22.74 27.68
C GLY A 509 -8.69 -22.18 26.93
N CYS A 510 -7.88 -21.32 27.56
CA CYS A 510 -6.70 -20.72 26.95
C CYS A 510 -5.46 -21.60 27.11
N ALA A 511 -4.51 -21.49 26.19
CA ALA A 511 -3.24 -22.18 26.28
C ALA A 511 -2.29 -21.44 27.25
N SER A 512 -2.12 -22.02 28.44
CA SER A 512 -1.34 -21.47 29.55
C SER A 512 0.10 -21.08 29.17
N PRO A 513 0.88 -21.89 28.43
CA PRO A 513 2.28 -21.57 28.13
C PRO A 513 2.47 -20.22 27.43
N TYR A 514 1.52 -19.83 26.58
CA TYR A 514 1.54 -18.56 25.85
C TYR A 514 1.10 -17.40 26.74
N ASN A 515 0.06 -17.59 27.55
CA ASN A 515 -0.35 -16.60 28.54
C ASN A 515 0.73 -16.34 29.60
N GLU A 516 1.55 -17.34 29.95
CA GLU A 516 2.71 -17.15 30.84
C GLU A 516 3.82 -16.30 30.20
N VAL A 517 3.98 -16.34 28.87
CA VAL A 517 4.88 -15.42 28.16
C VAL A 517 4.30 -14.01 28.12
N ALA A 518 2.99 -13.87 27.92
CA ALA A 518 2.30 -12.58 27.99
C ALA A 518 2.48 -11.92 29.37
N LYS A 519 2.27 -12.68 30.45
CA LYS A 519 2.47 -12.21 31.82
C LYS A 519 3.92 -11.83 32.10
N PHE A 520 4.88 -12.62 31.61
CA PHE A 520 6.31 -12.30 31.73
C PHE A 520 6.65 -10.97 31.05
N PHE A 521 6.17 -10.75 29.82
CA PHE A 521 6.32 -9.47 29.11
C PHE A 521 5.68 -8.32 29.91
N ASN A 522 4.46 -8.51 30.42
CA ASN A 522 3.74 -7.48 31.17
C ASN A 522 4.45 -7.09 32.46
N GLN A 523 5.01 -8.06 33.18
CA GLN A 523 5.83 -7.80 34.37
C GLN A 523 7.07 -6.99 34.00
N ALA A 524 7.81 -7.38 32.96
CA ALA A 524 9.00 -6.66 32.51
C ALA A 524 8.67 -5.24 32.01
N LEU A 525 7.57 -5.06 31.29
CA LEU A 525 7.08 -3.75 30.86
C LEU A 525 6.76 -2.85 32.07
N LYS A 526 6.16 -3.41 33.12
CA LYS A 526 5.86 -2.67 34.35
C LYS A 526 7.14 -2.14 35.01
N GLU A 527 8.19 -2.96 35.09
CA GLU A 527 9.50 -2.50 35.60
C GLU A 527 10.10 -1.39 34.74
N VAL A 528 9.95 -1.47 33.41
CA VAL A 528 10.38 -0.40 32.48
C VAL A 528 9.59 0.88 32.70
N VAL A 529 8.28 0.80 32.95
CA VAL A 529 7.47 1.98 33.30
C VAL A 529 7.92 2.60 34.63
N ILE A 530 8.21 1.78 35.64
CA ILE A 530 8.76 2.26 36.92
C ILE A 530 10.09 3.01 36.69
N GLN A 531 10.96 2.47 35.83
CA GLN A 531 12.21 3.13 35.50
C GLN A 531 11.99 4.43 34.70
N LEU A 532 11.11 4.43 33.70
CA LEU A 532 10.76 5.62 32.91
C LEU A 532 10.20 6.74 33.79
N ARG A 533 9.42 6.44 34.84
CA ARG A 533 8.94 7.47 35.79
C ARG A 533 10.08 8.16 36.54
N LYS A 534 11.16 7.44 36.84
CA LYS A 534 12.37 8.01 37.47
C LYS A 534 13.18 8.82 36.48
N ASP A 535 13.33 8.30 35.26
CA ASP A 535 14.17 8.90 34.22
C ASP A 535 13.51 10.14 33.58
N LEU A 536 12.17 10.20 33.58
CA LEU A 536 11.36 11.25 32.93
C LEU A 536 10.50 12.02 33.94
N PRO A 537 11.09 12.82 34.85
CA PRO A 537 10.38 13.42 36.00
C PRO A 537 9.32 14.47 35.63
N LEU A 538 9.32 14.95 34.39
CA LEU A 538 8.28 15.87 33.88
C LEU A 538 7.10 15.14 33.25
N ALA A 539 7.19 13.82 33.04
CA ALA A 539 6.13 13.03 32.44
C ALA A 539 5.17 12.46 33.50
N ALA A 540 3.88 12.37 33.16
CA ALA A 540 2.94 11.48 33.81
C ALA A 540 2.85 10.20 32.98
N ILE A 541 3.20 9.06 33.57
CA ILE A 541 3.22 7.77 32.88
C ILE A 541 2.31 6.80 33.61
N THR A 542 1.24 6.39 32.94
CA THR A 542 0.24 5.46 33.48
C THR A 542 0.36 4.12 32.77
N TYR A 543 0.58 3.05 33.53
CA TYR A 543 0.56 1.67 33.05
C TYR A 543 -0.86 1.12 33.18
N VAL A 544 -1.36 0.43 32.16
CA VAL A 544 -2.74 -0.07 32.09
C VAL A 544 -2.74 -1.58 31.89
N ASP A 545 -3.36 -2.28 32.84
CA ASP A 545 -3.49 -3.74 32.83
C ASP A 545 -4.67 -4.21 31.99
N VAL A 546 -4.53 -4.09 30.67
CA VAL A 546 -5.53 -4.61 29.71
C VAL A 546 -5.53 -6.14 29.64
N TYR A 547 -4.47 -6.82 30.07
CA TYR A 547 -4.45 -8.29 30.20
C TYR A 547 -5.55 -8.75 31.14
N SER A 548 -5.59 -8.23 32.36
CA SER A 548 -6.56 -8.67 33.37
C SER A 548 -7.99 -8.35 32.96
N ALA A 549 -8.21 -7.17 32.36
CA ALA A 549 -9.51 -6.80 31.80
C ALA A 549 -9.93 -7.80 30.70
N LYS A 550 -9.10 -8.00 29.66
CA LYS A 550 -9.39 -8.94 28.55
C LYS A 550 -9.54 -10.39 29.02
N TYR A 551 -8.75 -10.84 29.98
CA TYR A 551 -8.85 -12.22 30.50
C TYR A 551 -10.14 -12.43 31.30
N SER A 552 -10.61 -11.42 32.03
CA SER A 552 -11.83 -11.54 32.85
C SER A 552 -13.09 -11.80 32.01
N ILE A 553 -13.27 -11.10 30.89
CA ILE A 553 -14.37 -11.33 29.94
C ILE A 553 -14.26 -12.69 29.22
N ILE A 554 -13.04 -13.21 29.03
CA ILE A 554 -12.82 -14.55 28.46
C ILE A 554 -13.13 -15.65 29.48
N SER A 555 -12.75 -15.44 30.75
CA SER A 555 -12.93 -16.42 31.82
C SER A 555 -14.37 -16.54 32.30
N ASP A 556 -15.16 -15.47 32.23
CA ASP A 556 -16.57 -15.45 32.64
C ASP A 556 -17.46 -14.68 31.63
N PRO A 557 -17.54 -15.16 30.38
CA PRO A 557 -18.23 -14.45 29.30
C PRO A 557 -19.73 -14.30 29.58
N LYS A 558 -20.35 -15.33 30.18
CA LYS A 558 -21.79 -15.37 30.45
C LYS A 558 -22.21 -14.30 31.45
N LYS A 559 -21.39 -14.03 32.48
CA LYS A 559 -21.65 -12.96 33.45
C LYS A 559 -21.76 -11.59 32.79
N TYR A 560 -21.05 -11.38 31.69
CA TYR A 560 -20.99 -10.10 30.97
C TYR A 560 -21.82 -10.09 29.68
N GLY A 561 -22.64 -11.11 29.43
CA GLY A 561 -23.53 -11.19 28.26
C GLY A 561 -22.88 -11.71 26.97
N PHE A 562 -21.64 -12.19 27.04
CA PHE A 562 -20.91 -12.74 25.90
C PHE A 562 -21.05 -14.26 25.78
N LYS A 563 -20.90 -14.74 24.55
CA LYS A 563 -20.94 -16.15 24.15
C LYS A 563 -19.59 -16.52 23.53
N GLN A 564 -19.18 -17.77 23.75
CA GLN A 564 -18.05 -18.43 23.07
C GLN A 564 -16.81 -17.53 22.90
N PRO A 565 -16.15 -17.11 24.01
CA PRO A 565 -15.12 -16.06 23.98
C PRO A 565 -13.85 -16.45 23.19
N LEU A 566 -13.66 -17.74 22.93
CA LEU A 566 -12.53 -18.30 22.17
C LEU A 566 -12.88 -18.62 20.72
N VAL A 567 -14.07 -18.26 20.23
CA VAL A 567 -14.50 -18.53 18.85
C VAL A 567 -14.69 -17.19 18.14
N ALA A 568 -14.17 -17.08 16.92
CA ALA A 568 -14.32 -15.86 16.12
C ALA A 568 -15.76 -15.69 15.62
N CYS A 569 -16.33 -14.49 15.73
CA CYS A 569 -17.62 -14.16 15.14
C CYS A 569 -17.56 -14.22 13.60
N CYS A 570 -16.50 -13.68 13.01
CA CYS A 570 -16.26 -13.59 11.58
C CYS A 570 -15.09 -14.50 11.18
N GLY A 571 -15.38 -15.52 10.39
CA GLY A 571 -14.34 -16.48 10.03
C GLY A 571 -14.91 -17.71 9.36
N HIS A 572 -14.07 -18.74 9.25
CA HIS A 572 -14.43 -19.95 8.55
C HIS A 572 -13.76 -21.18 9.16
N GLY A 573 -14.55 -22.22 9.41
CA GLY A 573 -14.04 -23.57 9.70
C GLY A 573 -13.33 -23.73 11.04
N GLY A 574 -12.91 -24.96 11.34
CA GLY A 574 -12.17 -25.28 12.57
C GLY A 574 -13.00 -25.18 13.86
N LYS A 575 -12.34 -25.51 14.98
CA LYS A 575 -12.96 -25.47 16.31
C LYS A 575 -13.24 -24.04 16.78
N PHE A 576 -12.42 -23.09 16.34
CA PHE A 576 -12.46 -21.70 16.79
C PHE A 576 -13.02 -20.73 15.75
N ASN A 577 -13.66 -21.25 14.69
CA ASN A 577 -14.13 -20.48 13.53
C ASN A 577 -13.00 -19.66 12.85
N TYR A 578 -11.80 -20.23 12.77
CA TYR A 578 -10.61 -19.58 12.25
C TYR A 578 -9.87 -20.51 11.27
N ASP A 579 -9.48 -19.96 10.13
CA ASP A 579 -8.63 -20.61 9.14
C ASP A 579 -7.57 -19.60 8.65
N LYS A 580 -6.30 -20.02 8.64
CA LYS A 580 -5.18 -19.17 8.22
C LYS A 580 -5.23 -18.75 6.75
N ASN A 581 -5.93 -19.51 5.91
CA ASN A 581 -6.07 -19.30 4.47
C ASN A 581 -7.45 -18.73 4.11
N ILE A 582 -8.43 -18.73 5.01
CA ILE A 582 -9.80 -18.24 4.76
C ILE A 582 -10.23 -17.36 5.94
N GLY A 583 -9.78 -16.12 5.92
CA GLY A 583 -10.06 -15.13 6.97
C GLY A 583 -11.47 -14.52 6.88
N CYS A 584 -11.78 -13.65 7.84
CA CYS A 584 -12.98 -12.82 7.82
C CYS A 584 -13.06 -12.02 6.50
N GLY A 585 -14.24 -12.03 5.86
CA GLY A 585 -14.46 -11.29 4.60
C GLY A 585 -13.71 -11.84 3.38
N TRP A 586 -13.19 -13.06 3.42
CA TRP A 586 -12.38 -13.67 2.35
C TRP A 586 -12.98 -13.51 0.95
N GLY A 587 -14.29 -13.66 0.82
CA GLY A 587 -15.01 -13.41 -0.43
C GLY A 587 -15.99 -14.52 -0.77
N LYS A 588 -16.63 -14.38 -1.93
CA LYS A 588 -17.68 -15.30 -2.39
C LYS A 588 -17.10 -16.39 -3.27
N ILE A 589 -17.47 -17.64 -3.01
CA ILE A 589 -17.23 -18.79 -3.90
C ILE A 589 -18.54 -19.23 -4.54
N ILE A 590 -18.46 -19.81 -5.74
CA ILE A 590 -19.61 -20.42 -6.40
C ILE A 590 -19.63 -21.91 -6.09
N VAL A 591 -20.63 -22.35 -5.33
CA VAL A 591 -20.87 -23.78 -5.07
C VAL A 591 -22.20 -24.15 -5.69
N LYS A 592 -22.18 -25.04 -6.69
CA LYS A 592 -23.37 -25.50 -7.43
C LYS A 592 -24.21 -24.34 -8.00
N GLY A 593 -23.54 -23.32 -8.56
CA GLY A 593 -24.19 -22.15 -9.16
C GLY A 593 -24.69 -21.09 -8.16
N LYS A 594 -24.47 -21.28 -6.85
CA LYS A 594 -24.84 -20.31 -5.81
C LYS A 594 -23.60 -19.63 -5.24
N GLU A 595 -23.63 -18.30 -5.15
CA GLU A 595 -22.63 -17.52 -4.43
C GLU A 595 -22.75 -17.75 -2.92
N ILE A 596 -21.64 -18.13 -2.28
CA ILE A 596 -21.51 -18.32 -0.85
C ILE A 596 -20.35 -17.47 -0.35
N LEU A 597 -20.62 -16.55 0.57
CA LEU A 597 -19.58 -15.80 1.27
C LEU A 597 -18.85 -16.74 2.25
N LEU A 598 -17.56 -16.96 2.01
CA LEU A 598 -16.65 -17.56 2.99
C LEU A 598 -16.13 -16.48 3.94
N GLY A 599 -15.82 -16.87 5.18
CA GLY A 599 -15.41 -15.91 6.19
C GLY A 599 -16.53 -14.98 6.65
N LYS A 600 -17.78 -15.45 6.68
CA LYS A 600 -18.94 -14.63 7.06
C LYS A 600 -18.91 -14.24 8.54
N SER A 601 -19.49 -13.10 8.87
CA SER A 601 -19.77 -12.73 10.26
C SER A 601 -20.86 -13.61 10.86
N CYS A 602 -20.86 -13.68 12.19
CA CYS A 602 -21.95 -14.19 12.98
C CYS A 602 -23.18 -13.26 12.88
N GLU A 603 -24.35 -13.74 13.33
CA GLU A 603 -25.61 -12.99 13.20
C GLU A 603 -25.66 -11.75 14.10
N ASP A 604 -25.10 -11.83 15.30
CA ASP A 604 -25.11 -10.74 16.28
C ASP A 604 -23.71 -10.60 16.90
N PRO A 605 -22.86 -9.70 16.40
CA PRO A 605 -21.52 -9.46 16.94
C PRO A 605 -21.50 -8.89 18.37
N SER A 606 -22.62 -8.34 18.87
CA SER A 606 -22.67 -7.69 20.19
C SER A 606 -22.52 -8.65 21.36
N VAL A 607 -22.75 -9.95 21.12
CA VAL A 607 -22.62 -11.01 22.11
C VAL A 607 -21.35 -11.86 21.93
N TRP A 608 -20.38 -11.44 21.12
CA TRP A 608 -19.12 -12.16 20.88
C TRP A 608 -17.92 -11.37 21.37
N VAL A 609 -16.92 -12.06 21.91
CA VAL A 609 -15.67 -11.42 22.35
C VAL A 609 -14.74 -11.18 21.16
N ASN A 610 -14.52 -12.21 20.34
CA ASN A 610 -13.54 -12.20 19.28
C ASN A 610 -14.21 -11.96 17.90
N TRP A 611 -13.66 -11.04 17.11
CA TRP A 611 -14.16 -10.68 15.79
C TRP A 611 -13.65 -11.65 14.71
N ASP A 612 -12.34 -11.76 14.48
CA ASP A 612 -11.77 -12.40 13.28
C ASP A 612 -10.70 -13.47 13.55
N GLY A 613 -10.58 -13.87 14.80
CA GLY A 613 -9.57 -14.76 15.32
C GLY A 613 -8.41 -14.06 16.03
N ILE A 614 -8.30 -12.74 15.91
CA ILE A 614 -7.23 -11.92 16.48
C ILE A 614 -7.83 -10.76 17.28
N HIS A 615 -8.72 -9.98 16.66
CA HIS A 615 -9.25 -8.75 17.21
C HIS A 615 -10.51 -8.97 18.03
N PHE A 616 -10.80 -8.05 18.95
CA PHE A 616 -12.04 -8.06 19.73
C PHE A 616 -13.16 -7.36 18.94
N THR A 617 -14.42 -7.74 19.20
CA THR A 617 -15.59 -7.03 18.66
C THR A 617 -15.70 -5.63 19.29
N GLU A 618 -16.48 -4.75 18.68
CA GLU A 618 -16.82 -3.43 19.27
C GLU A 618 -17.37 -3.56 20.70
N ALA A 619 -18.32 -4.46 20.92
CA ALA A 619 -18.93 -4.67 22.23
C ALA A 619 -17.91 -5.12 23.29
N ALA A 620 -17.00 -6.02 22.92
CA ALA A 620 -15.94 -6.47 23.81
C ALA A 620 -14.90 -5.37 24.07
N ASN A 621 -14.53 -4.59 23.05
CA ASN A 621 -13.65 -3.42 23.22
C ASN A 621 -14.29 -2.38 24.16
N LYS A 622 -15.59 -2.10 24.00
CA LYS A 622 -16.34 -1.21 24.90
C LYS A 622 -16.33 -1.68 26.33
N TRP A 623 -16.58 -2.97 26.54
CA TRP A 623 -16.54 -3.55 27.86
C TRP A 623 -15.15 -3.42 28.51
N VAL A 624 -14.08 -3.73 27.77
CA VAL A 624 -12.69 -3.58 28.24
C VAL A 624 -12.38 -2.12 28.57
N TYR A 625 -12.77 -1.19 27.69
CA TYR A 625 -12.62 0.24 27.91
C TYR A 625 -13.32 0.70 29.20
N ASP A 626 -14.54 0.25 29.46
CA ASP A 626 -15.29 0.61 30.68
C ASP A 626 -14.60 0.14 31.96
N GLN A 627 -13.81 -0.94 31.89
CA GLN A 627 -13.02 -1.40 33.03
C GLN A 627 -11.80 -0.52 33.28
N ILE A 628 -11.12 -0.05 32.22
CA ILE A 628 -9.83 0.64 32.36
C ILE A 628 -9.98 2.16 32.52
N VAL A 629 -11.06 2.77 32.01
CA VAL A 629 -11.22 4.23 31.95
C VAL A 629 -11.25 4.90 33.33
N ASN A 630 -11.78 4.23 34.35
CA ASN A 630 -11.89 4.78 35.70
C ASN A 630 -10.60 4.63 36.54
N GLY A 631 -9.56 4.01 35.99
CA GLY A 631 -8.28 3.79 36.67
C GLY A 631 -8.17 2.53 37.51
N ALA A 632 -9.21 1.68 37.59
CA ALA A 632 -9.18 0.46 38.40
C ALA A 632 -8.10 -0.54 37.95
N PHE A 633 -7.77 -0.53 36.64
CA PHE A 633 -6.70 -1.34 36.05
C PHE A 633 -5.44 -0.50 35.75
N SER A 634 -5.35 0.70 36.30
CA SER A 634 -4.21 1.59 36.10
C SER A 634 -3.24 1.54 37.28
N ASP A 635 -1.95 1.66 36.97
CA ASP A 635 -0.90 2.00 37.93
C ASP A 635 -0.28 3.32 37.46
N PRO A 636 -0.33 4.41 38.24
CA PRO A 636 -1.12 4.55 39.47
C PRO A 636 -2.63 4.46 39.17
N PRO A 637 -3.50 4.21 40.17
CA PRO A 637 -4.95 4.02 39.97
C PRO A 637 -5.65 5.36 39.71
N ILE A 638 -5.40 5.94 38.54
CA ILE A 638 -5.97 7.21 38.11
C ILE A 638 -6.90 7.02 36.92
N PRO A 639 -8.06 7.70 36.89
CA PRO A 639 -8.92 7.74 35.73
C PRO A 639 -8.23 8.33 34.49
N LEU A 640 -8.69 7.93 33.30
CA LEU A 640 -8.17 8.42 32.01
C LEU A 640 -8.22 9.95 31.90
N ASN A 641 -9.31 10.58 32.36
CA ASN A 641 -9.44 12.04 32.34
C ASN A 641 -8.51 12.77 33.33
N MET A 642 -7.80 12.01 34.18
CA MET A 642 -6.79 12.49 35.11
C MET A 642 -5.38 12.01 34.73
N ALA A 643 -5.19 11.41 33.55
CA ALA A 643 -3.90 10.84 33.12
C ALA A 643 -2.76 11.86 33.00
N CYS A 644 -3.07 13.16 32.98
CA CYS A 644 -2.10 14.25 33.00
C CYS A 644 -1.52 14.54 34.39
N HIS A 645 -2.10 13.97 35.46
CA HIS A 645 -1.63 14.17 36.82
C HIS A 645 -0.45 13.26 37.15
N ARG A 646 0.63 13.88 37.63
CA ARG A 646 1.79 13.18 38.17
C ARG A 646 1.48 12.72 39.59
N ASN A 647 1.55 11.42 39.84
CA ASN A 647 1.63 10.91 41.21
C ASN A 647 3.12 10.74 41.53
N ILE A 648 3.60 11.56 42.47
CA ILE A 648 4.98 11.54 42.98
C ILE A 648 5.16 10.32 43.88
#